data_AF-A0A9W7FH00-F1
#
_entry.id   AF-A0A9W7FH00-F1
#
_cell.length_a   1.000
_cell.length_b   1.000
_cell.length_c   1.000
_cell.angle_alpha   90.00
_cell.angle_beta   90.00
_cell.angle_gamma   90.00
#
_symmetry.space_group_name_H-M   'P 1'
#
loop_
_entity.id
_entity.type
_entity.pdbx_description
1 polymer ?
#
loop_
_entity_poly.entity_id
_entity_poly.type
_entity_poly.pdbx_seq_one_letter_code
_entity_poly.pdbx_strand_id
1 'polypeptide(L)'
;MPKYSYRKVQQNEDGGLEMGTPSKAATRVYDEAEFDGDDLAHRRLPTCLSLLILLTIVYVLSRTSSSSTCTYDLTSLNMGAIRKQMFANQPPHIIECSSAGENEDQSACHLPRPERYAALKQKGATLWMTGCSGAGKTTIATALEEKLVKEYGKHVYRLDGDNIRTGLNRDLGFSADDRDESVRRVGEISTLFSDAGVITLVGLISPYREGRDEVRKRHEDQGIPFYEVFLDVPVEELMSRDPKGLYEKVKSGELKHFTCIDDPYEEPQHPEITLKTRDLKIEESVEVLFRRLREDGILEGAPKLAPAGLPNPDGDEIVDCHVPSKDRAERIKEAETLPKVLITDLDLNWLQVIGEGWASPLKGFMREGTLLEALHFNSITVDPFNLTGNALRHERKTNFDTFTDVQPPGRVSMSVPITLSCTDYTKDAIEASPKKAVALVTQMGETVAILRDPEIYENRKEEIVTRMFGVIDPGHPYIKKIYEGGPWLIGGEVELLDRIKYNDGLDEWRKTAKQLTDEFKAKNADVVYAFQTRNPTHAGHAYLMKSAGQDLKKQGYKNPVLWLSPLGGWTKEDDVPLDVRVKQHHEVLRAGTSHPGGLDPDKTVMAIWPSPMVYAGPTEVQFHAKSRRSAGASYFVVGRDPAGMKGSMEAVAHKDDDLYNGDHGRYVLQMSPGIGDMKMLSFVKVMYDVKSNSMTLPDESRMEDFISISGTKMRTLARQQAVPCPDVVPTDLLGENCVPNGFMVPKGWDIVTDYYSNIDTKEWVPWSRPIVEPNIDAHKTHSTGTFGSNSFELSQREGGSSFWHSIPLYHDAEKKMINFITEIPMYVTAKMEVDKSADGNAIRQDKNKDGSPRYYTYGTPFFNYGLIPQTWEDPEVFSAEGNGGDNDPLDVMEVGMTPLPMGSVTPCKVLGSLELIDDGETDHKILCVSEGSKDFDKIHDVASLESYRPGTIKRLVHWLKYYKTSDGKGVNELSNNEKPTSVNEAIDIIEETNGYWKALCDDKDRGSELGFVLDGCP
;
A
#
# COMPACT_ATOMS: atom_id res chain seq x y z
N MET A 1 0.39 -12.47 40.41
CA MET A 1 1.51 -13.28 40.98
C MET A 1 1.25 -14.74 40.66
N PRO A 2 2.25 -15.64 40.45
CA PRO A 2 3.67 -15.55 40.81
C PRO A 2 4.67 -15.69 39.63
N LYS A 3 5.93 -15.38 39.93
CA LYS A 3 7.13 -15.36 39.07
C LYS A 3 7.57 -16.78 38.68
N TYR A 4 8.01 -16.98 37.43
CA TYR A 4 8.84 -18.12 37.04
C TYR A 4 10.07 -17.67 36.24
N SER A 5 11.24 -18.10 36.72
CA SER A 5 12.55 -17.89 36.12
C SER A 5 12.85 -18.95 35.05
N TYR A 6 13.38 -18.53 33.91
CA TYR A 6 13.92 -19.46 32.92
C TYR A 6 15.32 -19.92 33.30
N ARG A 7 15.44 -21.21 33.63
CA ARG A 7 16.69 -21.99 33.64
C ARG A 7 16.95 -22.44 32.19
N LYS A 8 18.06 -22.01 31.60
CA LYS A 8 18.62 -22.61 30.37
C LYS A 8 19.21 -23.97 30.73
N VAL A 9 18.77 -25.02 30.04
CA VAL A 9 19.41 -26.34 29.99
C VAL A 9 20.29 -26.35 28.73
N GLN A 10 21.59 -26.58 28.91
CA GLN A 10 22.53 -26.94 27.86
C GLN A 10 22.39 -28.44 27.56
N GLN A 11 22.41 -28.81 26.28
CA GLN A 11 22.83 -30.12 25.81
C GLN A 11 24.25 -29.98 25.26
N ASN A 12 25.18 -30.75 25.80
CA ASN A 12 26.45 -31.11 25.17
C ASN A 12 26.45 -32.64 25.05
N GLU A 13 26.87 -33.16 23.91
CA GLU A 13 27.56 -34.45 23.82
C GLU A 13 28.71 -34.28 22.81
N ASP A 14 29.92 -34.05 23.34
CA ASP A 14 31.13 -34.59 22.74
C ASP A 14 31.81 -35.39 23.86
N GLY A 15 31.91 -36.70 23.65
CA GLY A 15 32.52 -37.63 24.57
C GLY A 15 34.05 -37.59 24.49
N GLY A 16 34.71 -37.48 25.64
CA GLY A 16 36.15 -37.65 25.74
C GLY A 16 36.72 -37.19 27.08
N LEU A 17 36.60 -38.03 28.10
CA LEU A 17 37.26 -37.90 29.41
C LEU A 17 38.80 -37.95 29.28
N GLU A 18 39.54 -37.14 30.05
CA GLU A 18 40.12 -37.60 31.33
C GLU A 18 40.85 -36.49 32.11
N MET A 19 41.03 -36.78 33.40
CA MET A 19 41.29 -35.89 34.54
C MET A 19 42.76 -35.52 34.77
N GLY A 20 42.97 -34.39 35.47
CA GLY A 20 44.18 -34.14 36.25
C GLY A 20 44.25 -32.74 36.87
N THR A 21 44.05 -32.63 38.19
CA THR A 21 44.34 -31.44 39.02
C THR A 21 45.79 -31.51 39.57
N PRO A 22 46.28 -30.58 40.43
CA PRO A 22 46.91 -29.31 40.06
C PRO A 22 48.32 -29.12 40.70
N SER A 23 49.26 -28.38 40.08
CA SER A 23 50.47 -27.89 40.79
C SER A 23 51.32 -26.87 40.00
N LYS A 24 51.44 -25.67 40.59
CA LYS A 24 52.61 -24.76 40.71
C LYS A 24 53.70 -24.67 39.62
N ALA A 25 53.87 -23.43 39.15
CA ALA A 25 55.09 -22.62 39.09
C ALA A 25 56.27 -23.03 38.17
N ALA A 26 56.51 -22.23 37.12
CA ALA A 26 57.78 -21.56 36.76
C ALA A 26 57.60 -20.90 35.37
N THR A 27 57.66 -19.57 35.24
CA THR A 27 58.86 -18.74 34.95
C THR A 27 59.26 -18.70 33.47
N ARG A 28 59.01 -17.52 32.85
CA ARG A 28 59.66 -16.89 31.65
C ARG A 28 59.62 -17.67 30.33
N VAL A 29 59.42 -17.05 29.17
CA VAL A 29 60.36 -16.16 28.43
C VAL A 29 59.52 -15.36 27.41
N TYR A 30 59.35 -14.04 27.57
CA TYR A 30 59.91 -12.95 26.73
C TYR A 30 60.73 -13.37 25.50
N ASP A 31 60.16 -13.29 24.30
CA ASP A 31 60.93 -13.12 23.06
C ASP A 31 60.87 -11.67 22.59
N GLU A 32 61.96 -10.97 22.90
CA GLU A 32 62.77 -10.10 22.07
C GLU A 32 62.10 -9.41 20.86
N ALA A 33 61.72 -8.14 21.06
CA ALA A 33 61.86 -7.15 20.00
C ALA A 33 63.28 -6.56 20.11
N GLU A 34 64.15 -6.92 19.18
CA GLU A 34 65.46 -6.31 19.00
C GLU A 34 65.29 -4.78 18.84
N PHE A 35 65.85 -4.05 19.80
CA PHE A 35 66.10 -2.61 19.67
C PHE A 35 67.32 -2.44 18.77
N ASP A 36 67.10 -2.03 17.52
CA ASP A 36 68.17 -1.54 16.65
C ASP A 36 68.60 -0.14 17.14
N GLY A 37 69.69 -0.11 17.91
CA GLY A 37 70.21 1.08 18.58
C GLY A 37 70.87 2.12 17.67
N ASP A 38 70.96 1.87 16.35
CA ASP A 38 71.68 2.74 15.41
C ASP A 38 70.81 3.74 14.63
N ASP A 39 69.47 3.63 14.61
CA ASP A 39 68.59 4.55 13.86
C ASP A 39 68.38 5.91 14.57
N LEU A 40 68.54 5.96 15.91
CA LEU A 40 68.38 7.21 16.65
C LEU A 40 69.56 8.18 16.42
N ALA A 41 70.76 7.64 16.16
CA ALA A 41 71.95 8.42 15.86
C ALA A 41 71.85 9.03 14.46
N HIS A 42 71.44 8.26 13.44
CA HIS A 42 71.35 8.74 12.05
C HIS A 42 70.24 9.78 11.82
N ARG A 43 69.09 9.67 12.51
CA ARG A 43 67.99 10.65 12.36
C ARG A 43 68.20 11.95 13.12
N ARG A 44 68.95 11.92 14.23
CA ARG A 44 69.26 13.13 15.02
C ARG A 44 70.57 13.78 14.65
N LEU A 45 71.49 13.08 13.95
CA LEU A 45 72.76 13.67 13.51
C LEU A 45 72.58 14.95 12.67
N PRO A 46 71.64 15.02 11.70
CA PRO A 46 71.42 16.25 10.93
C PRO A 46 70.90 17.38 11.81
N THR A 47 70.01 17.08 12.76
CA THR A 47 69.43 18.05 13.69
C THR A 47 70.46 18.54 14.70
N CYS A 48 71.31 17.65 15.21
CA CYS A 48 72.43 17.95 16.09
C CYS A 48 73.55 18.70 15.35
N LEU A 49 73.86 18.36 14.10
CA LEU A 49 74.76 19.13 13.24
C LEU A 49 74.18 20.51 12.96
N SER A 50 72.88 20.62 12.68
CA SER A 50 72.20 21.89 12.44
C SER A 50 72.24 22.78 13.69
N LEU A 51 72.01 22.20 14.87
CA LEU A 51 72.16 22.89 16.16
C LEU A 51 73.61 23.26 16.46
N LEU A 52 74.58 22.40 16.14
CA LEU A 52 76.01 22.70 16.27
C LEU A 52 76.43 23.79 15.29
N ILE A 53 75.98 23.78 14.05
CA ILE A 53 76.23 24.83 13.06
C ILE A 53 75.58 26.13 13.55
N LEU A 54 74.35 26.11 14.04
CA LEU A 54 73.67 27.29 14.58
C LEU A 54 74.41 27.84 15.81
N LEU A 55 74.84 26.98 16.73
CA LEU A 55 75.61 27.36 17.92
C LEU A 55 77.03 27.82 17.55
N THR A 56 77.64 27.26 16.51
CA THR A 56 78.94 27.70 15.98
C THR A 56 78.80 29.04 15.26
N ILE A 57 77.72 29.25 14.50
CA ILE A 57 77.38 30.55 13.91
C ILE A 57 77.15 31.57 15.01
N VAL A 58 76.37 31.27 16.05
CA VAL A 58 76.17 32.16 17.21
C VAL A 58 77.49 32.40 17.97
N TYR A 59 78.34 31.38 18.12
CA TYR A 59 79.66 31.51 18.76
C TYR A 59 80.65 32.33 17.93
N VAL A 60 80.70 32.14 16.62
CA VAL A 60 81.54 32.91 15.68
C VAL A 60 81.02 34.34 15.55
N LEU A 61 79.70 34.55 15.48
CA LEU A 61 79.08 35.89 15.48
C LEU A 61 79.26 36.62 16.82
N SER A 62 79.31 35.89 17.95
CA SER A 62 79.60 36.51 19.26
C SER A 62 81.08 36.81 19.51
N ARG A 63 82.00 36.23 18.70
CA ARG A 63 83.46 36.43 18.83
C ARG A 63 84.13 37.17 17.67
N THR A 64 83.46 37.36 16.54
CA THR A 64 83.93 38.24 15.47
C THR A 64 83.44 39.65 15.75
N SER A 65 84.23 40.39 16.51
CA SER A 65 84.07 41.82 16.73
C SER A 65 84.47 42.59 15.45
N SER A 66 83.60 42.57 14.46
CA SER A 66 83.62 43.52 13.34
C SER A 66 82.27 43.52 12.59
N SER A 67 81.41 44.46 13.00
CA SER A 67 80.34 45.11 12.23
C SER A 67 79.94 44.52 10.87
N SER A 68 78.97 43.60 10.84
CA SER A 68 77.94 43.52 9.77
C SER A 68 76.73 42.72 10.27
N THR A 69 75.73 43.36 10.89
CA THR A 69 74.44 42.72 11.15
C THR A 69 73.68 42.57 9.83
N CYS A 70 73.59 41.33 9.35
CA CYS A 70 72.67 40.94 8.28
C CYS A 70 71.26 40.79 8.90
N THR A 71 70.41 41.80 8.74
CA THR A 71 68.99 41.71 9.08
C THR A 71 68.26 40.98 7.96
N TYR A 72 67.84 39.73 8.21
CA TYR A 72 66.80 39.10 7.38
C TYR A 72 65.44 39.66 7.81
N ASP A 73 64.74 40.27 6.86
CA ASP A 73 63.39 40.78 7.06
C ASP A 73 62.39 39.62 7.01
N LEU A 74 61.92 39.17 8.18
CA LEU A 74 60.88 38.15 8.30
C LEU A 74 59.47 38.70 8.02
N THR A 75 59.31 40.01 7.77
CA THR A 75 58.00 40.60 7.44
C THR A 75 57.53 40.29 6.01
N SER A 76 58.40 39.71 5.17
CA SER A 76 58.07 39.29 3.80
C SER A 76 57.67 37.81 3.64
N LEU A 77 57.51 37.06 4.74
CA LEU A 77 57.08 35.66 4.71
C LEU A 77 55.55 35.56 4.56
N ASN A 78 55.09 35.33 3.34
CA ASN A 78 53.68 35.08 3.06
C ASN A 78 53.31 33.64 3.47
N MET A 79 52.81 33.49 4.69
CA MET A 79 52.37 32.21 5.23
C MET A 79 51.18 31.61 4.47
N GLY A 80 50.30 32.42 3.88
CA GLY A 80 49.20 31.96 3.02
C GLY A 80 49.71 31.25 1.77
N ALA A 81 50.68 31.84 1.08
CA ALA A 81 51.32 31.25 -0.10
C ALA A 81 52.05 29.94 0.23
N ILE A 82 52.77 29.88 1.35
CA ILE A 82 53.46 28.67 1.79
C ILE A 82 52.46 27.57 2.15
N ARG A 83 51.37 27.88 2.87
CA ARG A 83 50.30 26.92 3.17
C ARG A 83 49.66 26.40 1.87
N LYS A 84 49.29 27.28 0.94
CA LYS A 84 48.69 26.91 -0.35
C LYS A 84 49.62 25.99 -1.17
N GLN A 85 50.92 26.27 -1.15
CA GLN A 85 51.93 25.45 -1.81
C GLN A 85 52.18 24.10 -1.11
N MET A 86 52.10 24.05 0.22
CA MET A 86 52.17 22.80 0.99
C MET A 86 50.93 21.92 0.78
N PHE A 87 49.73 22.50 0.77
CA PHE A 87 48.48 21.78 0.51
C PHE A 87 48.38 21.30 -0.95
N ALA A 88 48.87 22.07 -1.91
CA ALA A 88 48.93 21.63 -3.31
C ALA A 88 49.85 20.41 -3.54
N ASN A 89 50.83 20.21 -2.66
CA ASN A 89 51.84 19.15 -2.75
C ASN A 89 51.59 17.96 -1.81
N GLN A 90 50.59 18.04 -0.91
CA GLN A 90 50.15 16.92 -0.08
C GLN A 90 48.83 16.39 -0.65
N PRO A 91 48.80 15.23 -1.33
CA PRO A 91 47.53 14.53 -1.49
C PRO A 91 46.96 14.28 -0.08
N PRO A 92 45.63 14.26 0.10
CA PRO A 92 45.06 13.86 1.39
C PRO A 92 45.69 12.52 1.75
N HIS A 93 46.50 12.49 2.81
CA HIS A 93 47.11 11.26 3.30
C HIS A 93 45.98 10.38 3.79
N ILE A 94 45.43 9.61 2.86
CA ILE A 94 44.58 8.48 3.12
C ILE A 94 45.48 7.47 3.85
N ILE A 95 45.23 7.26 5.13
CA ILE A 95 45.85 6.16 5.86
C ILE A 95 45.27 4.89 5.21
N GLU A 96 46.08 4.17 4.44
CA GLU A 96 45.70 2.89 3.86
C GLU A 96 45.44 1.90 5.00
N CYS A 97 44.18 1.47 5.15
CA CYS A 97 43.82 0.41 6.07
C CYS A 97 44.21 -0.93 5.44
N SER A 98 44.93 -1.77 6.18
CA SER A 98 45.46 -3.06 5.69
C SER A 98 44.39 -4.09 5.30
N SER A 99 43.11 -3.79 5.51
CA SER A 99 41.97 -4.66 5.21
C SER A 99 41.19 -4.28 3.94
N ALA A 100 41.50 -3.15 3.28
CA ALA A 100 40.95 -2.84 1.97
C ALA A 100 41.92 -3.36 0.90
N GLY A 101 41.44 -4.19 -0.05
CA GLY A 101 42.26 -4.64 -1.18
C GLY A 101 42.71 -3.46 -2.04
N GLU A 102 43.80 -3.62 -2.81
CA GLU A 102 44.25 -2.60 -3.77
C GLU A 102 43.11 -2.30 -4.77
N ASN A 103 42.54 -1.09 -4.67
CA ASN A 103 41.37 -0.55 -5.41
C ASN A 103 39.96 -0.75 -4.81
N GLU A 104 39.82 -1.10 -3.53
CA GLU A 104 38.51 -1.10 -2.84
C GLU A 104 38.20 0.21 -2.11
N ASP A 105 36.92 0.58 -2.07
CA ASP A 105 36.39 1.77 -1.36
C ASP A 105 36.62 1.65 0.15
N GLN A 106 37.17 2.70 0.76
CA GLN A 106 37.51 2.73 2.19
C GLN A 106 36.29 2.70 3.13
N SER A 107 35.08 2.77 2.57
CA SER A 107 33.82 2.59 3.30
C SER A 107 33.73 1.28 4.08
N ALA A 108 34.52 0.25 3.73
CA ALA A 108 34.59 -1.03 4.44
C ALA A 108 35.25 -0.95 5.84
N CYS A 109 35.97 0.12 6.16
CA CYS A 109 36.74 0.24 7.42
C CYS A 109 36.05 1.09 8.51
N HIS A 110 34.89 1.67 8.22
CA HIS A 110 34.11 2.48 9.15
C HIS A 110 32.64 2.07 9.14
N LEU A 111 31.93 2.30 10.25
CA LEU A 111 30.48 2.10 10.28
C LEU A 111 29.82 3.02 9.23
N PRO A 112 29.08 2.46 8.24
CA PRO A 112 28.49 3.25 7.17
C PRO A 112 27.63 4.40 7.70
N ARG A 113 27.65 5.54 7.00
CA ARG A 113 26.88 6.72 7.36
C ARG A 113 25.37 6.45 7.54
N PRO A 114 24.70 5.66 6.67
CA PRO A 114 23.31 5.27 6.86
C PRO A 114 23.05 4.59 8.22
N GLU A 115 23.92 3.66 8.64
CA GLU A 115 23.80 2.97 9.93
C GLU A 115 23.98 3.92 11.12
N ARG A 116 24.95 4.83 11.04
CA ARG A 116 25.15 5.88 12.05
C ARG A 116 23.92 6.79 12.16
N TYR A 117 23.36 7.20 11.03
CA TYR A 117 22.18 8.06 10.98
C TYR A 117 20.92 7.36 11.49
N ALA A 118 20.76 6.07 11.16
CA ALA A 118 19.65 5.26 11.66
C ALA A 118 19.72 5.08 13.19
N ALA A 119 20.91 4.86 13.74
CA ALA A 119 21.12 4.77 15.19
C ALA A 119 20.77 6.09 15.91
N LEU A 120 21.11 7.24 15.31
CA LEU A 120 20.77 8.57 15.83
C LEU A 120 19.33 9.01 15.50
N LYS A 121 18.64 8.29 14.60
CA LYS A 121 17.34 8.69 14.02
C LYS A 121 17.37 10.13 13.48
N GLN A 122 18.49 10.51 12.86
CA GLN A 122 18.76 11.86 12.40
C GLN A 122 19.81 11.85 11.28
N LYS A 123 19.68 12.75 10.30
CA LYS A 123 20.72 13.07 9.32
C LYS A 123 21.51 14.30 9.77
N GLY A 124 22.81 14.31 9.53
CA GLY A 124 23.62 15.51 9.74
C GLY A 124 23.51 16.48 8.57
N ALA A 125 23.74 17.77 8.84
CA ALA A 125 23.71 18.85 7.86
C ALA A 125 24.46 20.07 8.38
N THR A 126 24.99 20.92 7.49
CA THR A 126 25.61 22.19 7.89
C THR A 126 24.78 23.38 7.46
N LEU A 127 24.44 24.27 8.40
CA LEU A 127 23.89 25.58 8.14
C LEU A 127 24.98 26.62 8.31
N TRP A 128 25.45 27.17 7.20
CA TRP A 128 26.51 28.16 7.15
C TRP A 128 25.95 29.58 7.14
N MET A 129 25.85 30.21 8.31
CA MET A 129 25.36 31.59 8.43
C MET A 129 26.48 32.58 8.12
N THR A 130 26.29 33.36 7.06
CA THR A 130 27.20 34.39 6.56
C THR A 130 26.54 35.77 6.56
N GLY A 131 27.34 36.82 6.77
CA GLY A 131 26.86 38.20 6.80
C GLY A 131 27.80 39.11 7.60
N CYS A 132 27.61 40.41 7.48
CA CYS A 132 28.39 41.42 8.22
C CYS A 132 28.26 41.27 9.76
N SER A 133 29.18 41.89 10.49
CA SER A 133 29.11 41.93 11.97
C SER A 133 27.78 42.56 12.42
N GLY A 134 27.15 42.03 13.47
CA GLY A 134 25.86 42.56 13.95
C GLY A 134 24.61 42.16 13.12
N ALA A 135 24.74 41.41 12.02
CA ALA A 135 23.59 41.00 11.18
C ALA A 135 22.60 40.02 11.85
N GLY A 136 22.99 39.40 12.97
CA GLY A 136 22.12 38.51 13.77
C GLY A 136 22.51 37.03 13.78
N LYS A 137 23.67 36.66 13.20
CA LYS A 137 24.13 35.25 13.07
C LYS A 137 24.08 34.48 14.39
N THR A 138 24.77 34.97 15.41
CA THR A 138 24.82 34.33 16.73
C THR A 138 23.43 34.22 17.34
N THR A 139 22.64 35.30 17.28
CA THR A 139 21.28 35.34 17.85
C THR A 139 20.36 34.30 17.21
N ILE A 140 20.35 34.20 15.87
CA ILE A 140 19.52 33.25 15.14
C ILE A 140 20.02 31.82 15.34
N ALA A 141 21.34 31.60 15.29
CA ALA A 141 21.93 30.29 15.53
C ALA A 141 21.61 29.77 16.94
N THR A 142 21.69 30.62 17.96
CA THR A 142 21.34 30.25 19.35
C THR A 142 19.85 29.93 19.47
N ALA A 143 18.96 30.75 18.91
CA ALA A 143 17.52 30.50 18.98
C ALA A 143 17.12 29.21 18.22
N LEU A 144 17.75 28.95 17.07
CA LEU A 144 17.54 27.71 16.31
C LEU A 144 18.09 26.49 17.07
N GLU A 145 19.29 26.58 17.65
CA GLU A 145 19.88 25.55 18.50
C GLU A 145 18.95 25.19 19.67
N GLU A 146 18.43 26.20 20.38
CA GLU A 146 17.48 25.97 21.48
C GLU A 146 16.21 25.27 21.00
N LYS A 147 15.62 25.71 19.89
CA LYS A 147 14.42 25.08 19.33
C LYS A 147 14.68 23.61 18.96
N LEU A 148 15.74 23.35 18.18
CA LEU A 148 16.06 22.00 17.70
C LEU A 148 16.40 21.04 18.85
N VAL A 149 17.14 21.48 19.85
CA VAL A 149 17.54 20.63 20.98
C VAL A 149 16.40 20.45 21.98
N LYS A 150 15.78 21.54 22.46
CA LYS A 150 14.82 21.50 23.57
C LYS A 150 13.43 21.02 23.14
N GLU A 151 12.99 21.39 21.94
CA GLU A 151 11.64 21.06 21.47
C GLU A 151 11.60 19.79 20.62
N TYR A 152 12.68 19.51 19.85
CA TYR A 152 12.71 18.40 18.87
C TYR A 152 13.72 17.30 19.19
N GLY A 153 14.49 17.43 20.27
CA GLY A 153 15.44 16.40 20.72
C GLY A 153 16.56 16.10 19.73
N LYS A 154 16.93 17.06 18.88
CA LYS A 154 17.94 16.87 17.82
C LYS A 154 19.35 17.08 18.32
N HIS A 155 20.30 16.34 17.74
CA HIS A 155 21.72 16.54 18.00
C HIS A 155 22.22 17.71 17.15
N VAL A 156 22.50 18.83 17.81
CA VAL A 156 22.95 20.08 17.18
C VAL A 156 24.24 20.54 17.83
N TYR A 157 25.16 21.11 17.04
CA TYR A 157 26.35 21.74 17.57
C TYR A 157 26.67 23.04 16.82
N ARG A 158 27.01 24.09 17.56
CA ARG A 158 27.26 25.42 17.01
C ARG A 158 28.75 25.73 16.96
N LEU A 159 29.27 26.07 15.78
CA LEU A 159 30.64 26.52 15.55
C LEU A 159 30.63 28.03 15.29
N ASP A 160 31.15 28.81 16.23
CA ASP A 160 31.15 30.26 16.15
C ASP A 160 32.54 30.85 16.43
N GLY A 161 32.66 32.17 16.28
CA GLY A 161 33.89 32.88 16.60
C GLY A 161 34.30 32.76 18.06
N ASP A 162 33.40 32.45 18.99
CA ASP A 162 33.70 32.45 20.42
C ASP A 162 34.34 31.12 20.86
N ASN A 163 33.89 29.98 20.30
CA ASN A 163 34.46 28.66 20.60
C ASN A 163 35.61 28.26 19.65
N ILE A 164 35.58 28.64 18.37
CA ILE A 164 36.64 28.28 17.44
C ILE A 164 37.91 29.12 17.65
N ARG A 165 37.78 30.44 17.89
CA ARG A 165 38.96 31.34 17.98
C ARG A 165 39.78 31.15 19.25
N THR A 166 39.17 30.65 20.31
CA THR A 166 39.88 30.35 21.57
C THR A 166 40.55 28.97 21.55
N GLY A 167 40.07 28.07 20.68
CA GLY A 167 40.57 26.71 20.52
C GLY A 167 41.36 26.50 19.22
N LEU A 168 40.70 25.93 18.21
CA LEU A 168 41.31 25.49 16.96
C LEU A 168 42.00 26.61 16.18
N ASN A 169 41.43 27.82 16.18
CA ASN A 169 41.92 28.96 15.40
C ASN A 169 42.64 30.00 16.28
N ARG A 170 43.13 29.59 17.46
CA ARG A 170 43.87 30.50 18.37
C ARG A 170 45.20 31.01 17.80
N ASP A 171 45.73 30.33 16.79
CA ASP A 171 46.96 30.66 16.06
C ASP A 171 46.73 31.63 14.90
N LEU A 172 45.47 31.95 14.55
CA LEU A 172 45.12 32.78 13.39
C LEU A 172 44.88 34.24 13.80
N GLY A 173 45.46 35.16 13.02
CA GLY A 173 45.30 36.60 13.15
C GLY A 173 44.04 37.14 12.47
N PHE A 174 44.11 38.38 11.98
CA PHE A 174 43.01 39.06 11.27
C PHE A 174 43.32 39.37 9.80
N SER A 175 44.44 38.87 9.28
CA SER A 175 44.84 39.01 7.87
C SER A 175 43.84 38.29 6.94
N ALA A 176 43.82 38.63 5.65
CA ALA A 176 42.98 37.93 4.67
C ALA A 176 43.29 36.42 4.65
N ASP A 177 44.57 36.06 4.55
CA ASP A 177 45.03 34.66 4.55
C ASP A 177 44.62 33.89 5.82
N ASP A 178 44.66 34.52 7.00
CA ASP A 178 44.24 33.90 8.26
C ASP A 178 42.71 33.76 8.35
N ARG A 179 41.94 34.68 7.74
CA ARG A 179 40.47 34.55 7.64
C ARG A 179 40.09 33.42 6.71
N ASP A 180 40.79 33.27 5.59
CA ASP A 180 40.57 32.19 4.63
C ASP A 180 40.88 30.83 5.27
N GLU A 181 42.01 30.71 5.97
CA GLU A 181 42.34 29.49 6.72
C GLU A 181 41.33 29.23 7.85
N SER A 182 40.80 30.27 8.50
CA SER A 182 39.75 30.11 9.50
C SER A 182 38.47 29.54 8.89
N VAL A 183 38.06 30.02 7.72
CA VAL A 183 36.88 29.51 6.99
C VAL A 183 37.12 28.06 6.56
N ARG A 184 38.28 27.76 5.98
CA ARG A 184 38.65 26.41 5.56
C ARG A 184 38.63 25.40 6.71
N ARG A 185 39.26 25.73 7.85
CA ARG A 185 39.28 24.85 9.04
C ARG A 185 37.89 24.59 9.61
N VAL A 186 37.06 25.61 9.68
CA VAL A 186 35.67 25.45 10.15
C VAL A 186 34.84 24.67 9.14
N GLY A 187 35.08 24.86 7.84
CA GLY A 187 34.53 24.04 6.77
C GLY A 187 34.77 22.56 7.00
N GLU A 188 36.03 22.14 7.14
CA GLU A 188 36.39 20.74 7.38
C GLU A 188 35.74 20.17 8.65
N ILE A 189 35.76 20.92 9.75
CA ILE A 189 35.14 20.45 11.00
C ILE A 189 33.62 20.34 10.85
N SER A 190 32.97 21.30 10.19
CA SER A 190 31.51 21.25 9.98
C SER A 190 31.11 20.04 9.14
N THR A 191 31.95 19.66 8.17
CA THR A 191 31.79 18.44 7.39
C THR A 191 31.91 17.19 8.28
N LEU A 192 32.93 17.11 9.15
CA LEU A 192 33.10 15.97 10.07
C LEU A 192 31.94 15.81 11.06
N PHE A 193 31.45 16.91 11.65
CA PHE A 193 30.29 16.86 12.56
C PHE A 193 29.02 16.40 11.81
N SER A 194 28.82 16.91 10.61
CA SER A 194 27.67 16.54 9.78
C SER A 194 27.74 15.09 9.30
N ASP A 195 28.93 14.60 8.93
CA ASP A 195 29.13 13.18 8.62
C ASP A 195 28.79 12.29 9.82
N ALA A 196 29.10 12.74 11.05
CA ALA A 196 28.74 12.05 12.29
C ALA A 196 27.23 12.08 12.64
N GLY A 197 26.40 12.79 11.88
CA GLY A 197 24.95 12.87 12.06
C GLY A 197 24.47 14.09 12.84
N VAL A 198 25.36 15.05 13.13
CA VAL A 198 25.05 16.27 13.88
C VAL A 198 24.56 17.37 12.93
N ILE A 199 23.54 18.12 13.32
CA ILE A 199 23.17 19.36 12.63
C ILE A 199 24.13 20.46 13.10
N THR A 200 25.01 20.91 12.22
CA THR A 200 26.07 21.85 12.52
C THR A 200 25.65 23.27 12.15
N LEU A 201 25.64 24.18 13.12
CA LEU A 201 25.32 25.60 12.91
C LEU A 201 26.61 26.42 12.91
N VAL A 202 26.99 26.97 11.76
CA VAL A 202 28.20 27.80 11.64
C VAL A 202 27.83 29.27 11.63
N GLY A 203 28.44 30.07 12.51
CA GLY A 203 28.22 31.50 12.62
C GLY A 203 29.49 32.32 12.39
N LEU A 204 29.92 32.45 11.13
CA LEU A 204 31.11 33.20 10.74
C LEU A 204 30.77 34.41 9.86
N ILE A 205 31.67 35.40 9.78
CA ILE A 205 31.50 36.48 8.80
C ILE A 205 31.72 35.93 7.38
N SER A 206 32.77 35.11 7.18
CA SER A 206 33.13 34.45 5.91
C SER A 206 32.92 35.36 4.69
N PRO A 207 33.69 36.46 4.57
CA PRO A 207 33.39 37.55 3.65
C PRO A 207 33.54 37.22 2.17
N TYR A 208 34.49 36.37 1.83
CA TYR A 208 34.82 36.05 0.44
C TYR A 208 34.00 34.88 -0.06
N ARG A 209 33.50 34.98 -1.29
CA ARG A 209 32.64 33.95 -1.89
C ARG A 209 33.40 32.67 -2.18
N GLU A 210 34.63 32.79 -2.71
CA GLU A 210 35.49 31.65 -3.05
C GLU A 210 35.65 30.69 -1.86
N GLY A 211 35.95 31.21 -0.66
CA GLY A 211 36.09 30.37 0.54
C GLY A 211 34.78 29.69 0.96
N ARG A 212 33.61 30.31 0.74
CA ARG A 212 32.32 29.67 1.04
C ARG A 212 31.98 28.59 0.00
N ASP A 213 32.28 28.84 -1.27
CA ASP A 213 32.10 27.88 -2.36
C ASP A 213 33.00 26.65 -2.20
N GLU A 214 34.24 26.82 -1.72
CA GLU A 214 35.12 25.70 -1.36
C GLU A 214 34.53 24.82 -0.25
N VAL A 215 33.97 25.45 0.80
CA VAL A 215 33.32 24.71 1.89
C VAL A 215 32.06 23.99 1.41
N ARG A 216 31.25 24.64 0.57
CA ARG A 216 30.07 24.03 -0.07
C ARG A 216 30.48 22.79 -0.86
N LYS A 217 31.45 22.94 -1.77
CA LYS A 217 31.98 21.83 -2.59
C LYS A 217 32.49 20.68 -1.71
N ARG A 218 33.18 20.99 -0.62
CA ARG A 218 33.69 19.99 0.32
C ARG A 218 32.59 19.10 0.93
N HIS A 219 31.42 19.68 1.21
CA HIS A 219 30.24 18.95 1.69
C HIS A 219 29.58 18.14 0.57
N GLU A 220 29.45 18.74 -0.62
CA GLU A 220 28.89 18.09 -1.82
C GLU A 220 29.71 16.84 -2.21
N ASP A 221 31.04 16.93 -2.19
CA ASP A 221 31.96 15.82 -2.48
C ASP A 221 31.77 14.63 -1.52
N GLN A 222 31.23 14.86 -0.31
CA GLN A 222 30.86 13.81 0.65
C GLN A 222 29.36 13.48 0.65
N GLY A 223 28.56 14.11 -0.20
CA GLY A 223 27.11 13.96 -0.22
C GLY A 223 26.45 14.35 1.10
N ILE A 224 26.93 15.42 1.75
CA ILE A 224 26.39 15.98 3.00
C ILE A 224 25.58 17.25 2.68
N PRO A 225 24.36 17.42 3.20
CA PRO A 225 23.58 18.64 2.98
C PRO A 225 24.26 19.89 3.54
N PHE A 226 24.35 20.94 2.71
CA PHE A 226 24.94 22.24 3.05
C PHE A 226 23.95 23.37 2.71
N TYR A 227 23.73 24.29 3.66
CA TYR A 227 22.84 25.44 3.51
C TYR A 227 23.60 26.73 3.78
N GLU A 228 23.86 27.52 2.74
CA GLU A 228 24.37 28.88 2.90
C GLU A 228 23.22 29.81 3.29
N VAL A 229 23.30 30.34 4.50
CA VAL A 229 22.30 31.25 5.08
C VAL A 229 22.85 32.66 5.06
N PHE A 230 22.39 33.46 4.10
CA PHE A 230 22.78 34.86 3.97
C PHE A 230 21.93 35.76 4.86
N LEU A 231 22.54 36.45 5.82
CA LEU A 231 21.87 37.47 6.63
C LEU A 231 22.03 38.83 5.96
N ASP A 232 21.05 39.17 5.12
CA ASP A 232 20.97 40.39 4.33
C ASP A 232 20.51 41.57 5.20
N VAL A 233 21.48 42.40 5.63
CA VAL A 233 21.23 43.61 6.42
C VAL A 233 22.14 44.73 5.92
N PRO A 234 21.57 45.90 5.53
CA PRO A 234 22.37 47.05 5.10
C PRO A 234 23.32 47.55 6.18
N VAL A 235 24.49 48.05 5.78
CA VAL A 235 25.56 48.49 6.68
C VAL A 235 25.10 49.61 7.62
N GLU A 236 24.27 50.54 7.13
CA GLU A 236 23.75 51.65 7.93
C GLU A 236 22.94 51.17 9.13
N GLU A 237 22.15 50.12 8.94
CA GLU A 237 21.35 49.48 9.99
C GLU A 237 22.25 48.75 10.99
N LEU A 238 23.30 48.07 10.52
CA LEU A 238 24.28 47.40 11.40
C LEU A 238 25.02 48.39 12.29
N MET A 239 25.39 49.54 11.74
CA MET A 239 26.01 50.64 12.47
C MET A 239 25.08 51.26 13.52
N SER A 240 23.77 51.25 13.28
CA SER A 240 22.77 51.68 14.27
C SER A 240 22.60 50.66 15.40
N ARG A 241 22.72 49.36 15.10
CA ARG A 241 22.58 48.29 16.10
C ARG A 241 23.80 48.18 17.02
N ASP A 242 24.99 48.28 16.43
CA ASP A 242 26.33 48.11 17.01
C ASP A 242 26.41 47.37 18.36
N PRO A 243 25.98 46.10 18.45
CA PRO A 243 25.77 45.40 19.72
C PRO A 243 27.06 45.17 20.52
N LYS A 244 28.23 45.28 19.88
CA LYS A 244 29.55 45.07 20.47
C LYS A 244 30.40 46.35 20.50
N GLY A 245 29.84 47.51 20.10
CA GLY A 245 30.59 48.77 19.98
C GLY A 245 31.73 48.72 18.97
N LEU A 246 31.67 47.82 17.98
CA LEU A 246 32.73 47.61 17.01
C LEU A 246 32.67 48.65 15.89
N TYR A 247 31.47 49.04 15.45
CA TYR A 247 31.30 50.03 14.39
C TYR A 247 31.70 51.43 14.88
N GLU A 248 31.43 51.77 16.14
CA GLU A 248 31.93 52.99 16.78
C GLU A 248 33.46 53.03 16.82
N LYS A 249 34.10 51.91 17.15
CA LYS A 249 35.57 51.78 17.18
C LYS A 249 36.22 51.82 15.80
N VAL A 250 35.52 51.37 14.75
CA VAL A 250 35.95 51.54 13.36
C VAL A 250 35.84 53.00 12.96
N LYS A 251 34.73 53.67 13.31
CA LYS A 251 34.55 55.12 13.10
C LYS A 251 35.62 55.97 13.80
N SER A 252 36.03 55.59 15.01
CA SER A 252 37.08 56.30 15.76
C SER A 252 38.50 55.99 15.25
N GLY A 253 38.66 55.05 14.32
CA GLY A 253 39.94 54.61 13.76
C GLY A 253 40.75 53.67 14.66
N GLU A 254 40.16 53.20 15.77
CA GLU A 254 40.74 52.24 16.71
C GLU A 254 40.79 50.81 16.13
N LEU A 255 39.82 50.47 15.27
CA LEU A 255 39.77 49.23 14.50
C LEU A 255 39.90 49.54 13.00
N LYS A 256 40.82 48.86 12.32
CA LYS A 256 41.05 48.95 10.86
C LYS A 256 40.86 47.57 10.23
N HIS A 257 40.63 47.50 8.92
CA HIS A 257 40.38 46.24 8.19
C HIS A 257 39.09 45.55 8.66
N PHE A 258 38.04 46.33 8.92
CA PHE A 258 36.76 45.79 9.36
C PHE A 258 35.88 45.43 8.16
N THR A 259 35.47 44.17 8.07
CA THR A 259 34.61 43.67 6.99
C THR A 259 33.30 44.45 6.90
N CYS A 260 32.89 44.79 5.67
CA CYS A 260 31.74 45.62 5.32
C CYS A 260 31.91 47.13 5.54
N ILE A 261 33.09 47.58 5.99
CA ILE A 261 33.46 49.01 6.06
C ILE A 261 34.75 49.25 5.27
N ASP A 262 35.87 48.68 5.74
CA ASP A 262 37.20 48.86 5.14
C ASP A 262 37.60 47.68 4.24
N ASP A 263 37.15 46.47 4.59
CA ASP A 263 37.38 45.25 3.80
C ASP A 263 36.06 44.82 3.12
N PRO A 264 36.12 44.29 1.88
CA PRO A 264 34.92 43.91 1.13
C PRO A 264 34.19 42.72 1.77
N TYR A 265 32.87 42.71 1.62
CA TYR A 265 32.03 41.53 1.83
C TYR A 265 31.39 41.18 0.50
N GLU A 266 31.65 39.98 0.02
CA GLU A 266 31.12 39.48 -1.24
C GLU A 266 29.84 38.71 -0.95
N GLU A 267 28.70 39.32 -1.24
CA GLU A 267 27.39 38.70 -1.04
C GLU A 267 27.29 37.36 -1.80
N PRO A 268 26.66 36.33 -1.20
CA PRO A 268 26.36 35.08 -1.89
C PRO A 268 25.46 35.32 -3.11
N GLN A 269 25.77 34.69 -4.24
CA GLN A 269 24.92 34.79 -5.44
C GLN A 269 23.72 33.84 -5.42
N HIS A 270 23.91 32.66 -4.84
CA HIS A 270 22.91 31.60 -4.78
C HIS A 270 22.81 30.98 -3.38
N PRO A 271 22.54 31.78 -2.32
CA PRO A 271 22.35 31.22 -1.00
C PRO A 271 21.07 30.36 -0.97
N GLU A 272 21.11 29.22 -0.28
CA GLU A 272 19.91 28.39 -0.06
C GLU A 272 18.84 29.18 0.71
N ILE A 273 19.26 30.09 1.60
CA ILE A 273 18.35 30.87 2.43
C ILE A 273 18.88 32.29 2.56
N THR A 274 18.00 33.28 2.33
CA THR A 274 18.27 34.69 2.64
C THR A 274 17.36 35.18 3.76
N LEU A 275 17.94 35.72 4.82
CA LEU A 275 17.23 36.27 5.98
C LEU A 275 17.41 37.78 6.06
N LYS A 276 16.33 38.53 5.82
CA LYS A 276 16.29 39.98 5.98
C LYS A 276 15.95 40.35 7.43
N THR A 277 16.94 40.25 8.32
CA THR A 277 16.70 40.33 9.79
C THR A 277 16.26 41.70 10.30
N ARG A 278 16.21 42.72 9.44
CA ARG A 278 15.56 44.01 9.75
C ARG A 278 14.04 43.97 9.64
N ASP A 279 13.52 43.07 8.81
CA ASP A 279 12.10 42.96 8.49
C ASP A 279 11.45 41.74 9.18
N LEU A 280 12.27 40.88 9.80
CA LEU A 280 11.86 39.65 10.47
C LEU A 280 12.21 39.68 11.95
N LYS A 281 11.30 39.19 12.79
CA LYS A 281 11.60 38.84 14.19
C LYS A 281 12.51 37.61 14.26
N ILE A 282 13.10 37.37 15.43
CA ILE A 282 13.98 36.22 15.67
C ILE A 282 13.20 34.92 15.42
N GLU A 283 11.99 34.81 15.96
CA GLU A 283 11.15 33.61 15.85
C GLU A 283 10.78 33.33 14.39
N GLU A 284 10.50 34.37 13.60
CA GLU A 284 10.19 34.26 12.18
C GLU A 284 11.41 33.81 11.37
N SER A 285 12.59 34.33 11.70
CA SER A 285 13.87 33.93 11.09
C SER A 285 14.20 32.47 11.39
N VAL A 286 14.01 32.05 12.64
CA VAL A 286 14.18 30.65 13.07
C VAL A 286 13.18 29.74 12.35
N GLU A 287 11.92 30.17 12.19
CA GLU A 287 10.91 29.37 11.49
C GLU A 287 11.23 29.19 10.00
N VAL A 288 11.84 30.18 9.33
CA VAL A 288 12.33 30.01 7.95
C VAL A 288 13.38 28.92 7.86
N LEU A 289 14.39 28.96 8.74
CA LEU A 289 15.46 27.95 8.77
C LEU A 289 14.90 26.57 9.13
N PHE A 290 14.07 26.51 10.17
CA PHE A 290 13.42 25.30 10.62
C PHE A 290 12.61 24.66 9.49
N ARG A 291 11.81 25.45 8.77
CA ARG A 291 10.98 24.97 7.66
C ARG A 291 11.83 24.38 6.54
N ARG A 292 12.92 25.05 6.16
CA ARG A 292 13.83 24.55 5.13
C ARG A 292 14.41 23.18 5.52
N LEU A 293 14.94 23.06 6.74
CA LEU A 293 15.48 21.79 7.24
C LEU A 293 14.40 20.69 7.35
N ARG A 294 13.15 21.05 7.65
CA ARG A 294 12.02 20.11 7.64
C ARG A 294 11.70 19.64 6.22
N GLU A 295 11.59 20.56 5.25
CA GLU A 295 11.29 20.27 3.85
C GLU A 295 12.34 19.36 3.21
N ASP A 296 13.61 19.56 3.54
CA ASP A 296 14.72 18.75 3.03
C ASP A 296 14.93 17.44 3.84
N GLY A 297 14.04 17.10 4.77
CA GLY A 297 14.06 15.85 5.52
C GLY A 297 15.22 15.73 6.52
N ILE A 298 15.74 16.86 7.02
CA ILE A 298 16.82 16.91 8.03
C ILE A 298 16.25 16.81 9.45
N LEU A 299 15.11 17.45 9.71
CA LEU A 299 14.54 17.54 11.07
C LEU A 299 13.60 16.39 11.44
N GLU A 300 13.21 15.54 10.51
CA GLU A 300 12.19 14.50 10.65
C GLU A 300 12.55 13.36 9.67
N GLY A 301 12.31 12.07 9.93
CA GLY A 301 11.45 11.51 10.96
C GLY A 301 9.96 11.84 10.76
N ALA A 302 9.57 12.10 9.50
CA ALA A 302 8.25 12.39 8.93
C ALA A 302 7.79 13.85 8.86
N PRO A 303 7.54 14.41 7.66
CA PRO A 303 6.76 15.63 7.59
C PRO A 303 5.43 15.41 8.32
N LYS A 304 4.96 16.43 9.04
CA LYS A 304 3.59 16.42 9.55
C LYS A 304 2.60 16.57 8.39
N LEU A 305 2.20 15.44 7.82
CA LEU A 305 1.26 15.34 6.69
C LEU A 305 -0.19 15.55 7.15
N ALA A 306 -0.49 15.17 8.39
CA ALA A 306 -1.80 15.36 8.98
C ALA A 306 -1.93 16.76 9.64
N PRO A 307 -3.15 17.31 9.71
CA PRO A 307 -3.45 18.53 10.46
C PRO A 307 -3.01 18.48 11.93
N ALA A 308 -2.91 19.66 12.56
CA ALA A 308 -2.73 19.75 14.00
C ALA A 308 -3.86 19.01 14.75
N GLY A 309 -3.50 18.10 15.66
CA GLY A 309 -4.43 17.27 16.44
C GLY A 309 -4.70 15.86 15.88
N LEU A 310 -4.35 15.61 14.61
CA LEU A 310 -4.54 14.30 13.95
C LEU A 310 -3.20 13.55 13.80
N PRO A 311 -3.20 12.21 13.80
CA PRO A 311 -1.99 11.41 13.57
C PRO A 311 -1.57 11.50 12.10
N ASN A 312 -0.28 11.40 11.84
CA ASN A 312 0.22 11.17 10.49
C ASN A 312 -0.33 9.85 9.93
N PRO A 313 -0.47 9.75 8.59
CA PRO A 313 -0.68 8.48 7.91
C PRO A 313 0.37 7.44 8.31
N ASP A 314 -0.01 6.17 8.28
CA ASP A 314 0.93 5.09 8.60
C ASP A 314 2.07 5.02 7.58
N GLY A 315 3.29 4.84 8.09
CA GLY A 315 4.50 4.89 7.27
C GLY A 315 4.91 6.32 6.91
N ASP A 316 4.23 7.33 7.46
CA ASP A 316 4.52 8.75 7.23
C ASP A 316 4.48 9.15 5.75
N GLU A 317 3.57 8.52 5.01
CA GLU A 317 3.36 8.70 3.59
C GLU A 317 1.86 8.71 3.28
N ILE A 318 1.41 9.62 2.41
CA ILE A 318 0.07 9.54 1.84
C ILE A 318 0.15 8.63 0.61
N VAL A 319 -0.42 7.44 0.72
CA VAL A 319 -0.55 6.54 -0.43
C VAL A 319 -1.81 6.87 -1.22
N ASP A 320 -1.61 7.14 -2.50
CA ASP A 320 -2.65 7.28 -3.51
C ASP A 320 -2.12 6.64 -4.80
N CYS A 321 -2.67 5.49 -5.18
CA CYS A 321 -2.23 4.74 -6.36
C CYS A 321 -2.95 5.17 -7.65
N HIS A 322 -3.81 6.21 -7.61
CA HIS A 322 -4.52 6.64 -8.81
C HIS A 322 -3.54 7.21 -9.84
N VAL A 323 -3.68 6.76 -11.08
CA VAL A 323 -2.99 7.33 -12.23
C VAL A 323 -3.43 8.79 -12.38
N PRO A 324 -2.50 9.75 -12.48
CA PRO A 324 -2.84 11.14 -12.73
C PRO A 324 -3.71 11.29 -13.97
N SER A 325 -4.73 12.16 -13.93
CA SER A 325 -5.72 12.29 -15.00
C SER A 325 -5.11 12.56 -16.39
N LYS A 326 -3.94 13.21 -16.44
CA LYS A 326 -3.18 13.48 -17.68
C LYS A 326 -2.58 12.22 -18.33
N ASP A 327 -2.27 11.20 -17.55
CA ASP A 327 -1.58 9.98 -18.00
C ASP A 327 -2.57 8.80 -18.20
N ARG A 328 -3.81 8.95 -17.71
CA ARG A 328 -4.85 7.90 -17.72
C ARG A 328 -5.12 7.30 -19.09
N ALA A 329 -5.25 8.13 -20.13
CA ALA A 329 -5.53 7.65 -21.48
C ALA A 329 -4.38 6.83 -22.07
N GLU A 330 -3.13 7.15 -21.71
CA GLU A 330 -1.96 6.37 -22.09
C GLU A 330 -1.92 5.03 -21.34
N ARG A 331 -2.19 5.04 -20.03
CA ARG A 331 -2.23 3.82 -19.21
C ARG A 331 -3.32 2.85 -19.62
N ILE A 332 -4.50 3.33 -20.01
CA ILE A 332 -5.57 2.47 -20.56
C ILE A 332 -5.09 1.76 -21.83
N LYS A 333 -4.48 2.49 -22.77
CA LYS A 333 -3.92 1.91 -24.01
C LYS A 333 -2.79 0.93 -23.73
N GLU A 334 -1.95 1.22 -22.74
CA GLU A 334 -0.91 0.28 -22.33
C GLU A 334 -1.54 -1.01 -21.80
N ALA A 335 -2.51 -0.89 -20.90
CA ALA A 335 -3.17 -2.01 -20.24
C ALA A 335 -3.83 -2.97 -21.23
N GLU A 336 -4.36 -2.49 -22.37
CA GLU A 336 -4.87 -3.32 -23.46
C GLU A 336 -3.84 -4.36 -23.95
N THR A 337 -2.55 -4.00 -23.96
CA THR A 337 -1.46 -4.85 -24.46
C THR A 337 -0.83 -5.78 -23.41
N LEU A 338 -1.20 -5.62 -22.13
CA LEU A 338 -0.62 -6.40 -21.04
C LEU A 338 -1.30 -7.76 -20.89
N PRO A 339 -0.62 -8.79 -20.33
CA PRO A 339 -1.28 -9.97 -19.81
C PRO A 339 -2.38 -9.58 -18.81
N LYS A 340 -3.48 -10.32 -18.82
CA LYS A 340 -4.63 -10.06 -17.93
C LYS A 340 -4.56 -10.96 -16.72
N VAL A 341 -4.82 -10.39 -15.55
CA VAL A 341 -5.02 -11.11 -14.29
C VAL A 341 -6.45 -10.88 -13.84
N LEU A 342 -7.21 -11.97 -13.72
CA LEU A 342 -8.57 -11.93 -13.21
C LEU A 342 -8.55 -11.52 -11.73
N ILE A 343 -9.40 -10.57 -11.37
CA ILE A 343 -9.69 -10.22 -9.97
C ILE A 343 -11.17 -10.51 -9.70
N THR A 344 -11.46 -11.12 -8.56
CA THR A 344 -12.83 -11.32 -8.07
C THR A 344 -13.39 -10.03 -7.48
N ASP A 345 -14.69 -9.99 -7.21
CA ASP A 345 -15.30 -8.88 -6.47
C ASP A 345 -14.65 -8.65 -5.07
N LEU A 346 -14.18 -9.71 -4.42
CA LEU A 346 -13.46 -9.61 -3.14
C LEU A 346 -12.08 -8.98 -3.33
N ASP A 347 -11.37 -9.37 -4.40
CA ASP A 347 -10.07 -8.79 -4.74
C ASP A 347 -10.19 -7.32 -5.13
N LEU A 348 -11.29 -6.91 -5.78
CA LEU A 348 -11.59 -5.50 -6.08
C LEU A 348 -11.72 -4.66 -4.81
N ASN A 349 -12.32 -5.20 -3.74
CA ASN A 349 -12.36 -4.53 -2.45
C ASN A 349 -10.93 -4.34 -1.87
N TRP A 350 -10.06 -5.36 -1.96
CA TRP A 350 -8.65 -5.23 -1.54
C TRP A 350 -7.85 -4.24 -2.39
N LEU A 351 -8.11 -4.24 -3.70
CA LEU A 351 -7.51 -3.28 -4.62
C LEU A 351 -7.88 -1.84 -4.24
N GLN A 352 -9.14 -1.60 -3.83
CA GLN A 352 -9.56 -0.31 -3.29
C GLN A 352 -8.88 0.02 -1.96
N VAL A 353 -8.77 -0.95 -1.05
CA VAL A 353 -8.06 -0.79 0.24
C VAL A 353 -6.62 -0.31 0.01
N ILE A 354 -5.90 -0.93 -0.92
CA ILE A 354 -4.52 -0.56 -1.27
C ILE A 354 -4.51 0.83 -1.91
N GLY A 355 -5.22 0.99 -3.02
CA GLY A 355 -5.02 2.15 -3.88
C GLY A 355 -5.60 3.47 -3.34
N GLU A 356 -6.49 3.40 -2.35
CA GLU A 356 -6.98 4.57 -1.62
C GLU A 356 -6.28 4.82 -0.27
N GLY A 357 -5.18 4.09 0.00
CA GLY A 357 -4.27 4.36 1.11
C GLY A 357 -4.68 3.79 2.47
N TRP A 358 -5.68 2.92 2.54
CA TRP A 358 -6.09 2.29 3.81
C TRP A 358 -5.00 1.35 4.35
N ALA A 359 -4.23 0.74 3.45
CA ALA A 359 -3.09 -0.13 3.76
C ALA A 359 -1.74 0.60 3.83
N SER A 360 -1.69 1.95 3.88
CA SER A 360 -0.43 2.73 3.88
C SER A 360 0.66 2.18 4.84
N PRO A 361 1.93 2.08 4.44
CA PRO A 361 2.52 2.57 3.18
C PRO A 361 2.48 1.53 2.05
N LEU A 362 1.70 0.44 2.16
CA LEU A 362 1.63 -0.56 1.11
C LEU A 362 1.00 0.03 -0.17
N LYS A 363 1.74 -0.01 -1.30
CA LYS A 363 1.32 0.53 -2.61
C LYS A 363 0.83 -0.54 -3.59
N GLY A 364 0.64 -1.77 -3.13
CA GLY A 364 0.34 -2.89 -4.01
C GLY A 364 0.02 -4.18 -3.28
N PHE A 365 -0.28 -5.24 -4.01
CA PHE A 365 -0.41 -6.57 -3.40
C PHE A 365 0.94 -7.01 -2.84
N MET A 366 0.91 -7.65 -1.67
CA MET A 366 2.13 -7.99 -0.95
C MET A 366 3.07 -8.85 -1.79
N ARG A 367 4.34 -8.47 -1.84
CA ARG A 367 5.44 -9.32 -2.28
C ARG A 367 5.79 -10.33 -1.20
N GLU A 368 6.52 -11.40 -1.52
CA GLU A 368 6.75 -12.52 -0.61
C GLU A 368 7.37 -12.07 0.73
N GLY A 369 8.41 -11.24 0.69
CA GLY A 369 9.03 -10.71 1.91
C GLY A 369 8.07 -9.88 2.78
N THR A 370 7.15 -9.14 2.15
CA THR A 370 6.14 -8.33 2.87
C THR A 370 5.05 -9.22 3.47
N LEU A 371 4.62 -10.27 2.76
CA LEU A 371 3.70 -11.27 3.29
C LEU A 371 4.28 -11.95 4.53
N LEU A 372 5.55 -12.37 4.47
CA LEU A 372 6.22 -13.01 5.59
C LEU A 372 6.33 -12.07 6.80
N GLU A 373 6.64 -10.79 6.58
CA GLU A 373 6.64 -9.80 7.66
C GLU A 373 5.25 -9.67 8.32
N ALA A 374 4.18 -9.59 7.52
CA ALA A 374 2.81 -9.51 8.01
C ALA A 374 2.41 -10.76 8.81
N LEU A 375 2.64 -11.96 8.26
CA LEU A 375 2.28 -13.24 8.90
C LEU A 375 3.03 -13.50 10.21
N HIS A 376 4.31 -13.14 10.28
CA HIS A 376 5.15 -13.48 11.43
C HIS A 376 5.20 -12.39 12.50
N PHE A 377 5.03 -11.13 12.12
CA PHE A 377 5.23 -9.98 13.02
C PHE A 377 4.02 -9.06 13.15
N ASN A 378 2.92 -9.35 12.45
CA ASN A 378 1.73 -8.48 12.37
C ASN A 378 2.07 -7.03 12.00
N SER A 379 3.23 -6.82 11.36
CA SER A 379 3.80 -5.51 11.06
C SER A 379 4.84 -5.63 9.97
N ILE A 380 4.99 -4.55 9.22
CA ILE A 380 5.99 -4.41 8.16
C ILE A 380 7.01 -3.34 8.53
N THR A 381 8.26 -3.51 8.07
CA THR A 381 9.37 -2.60 8.34
C THR A 381 9.41 -1.43 7.36
N VAL A 382 9.49 -0.19 7.85
CA VAL A 382 9.38 1.00 6.98
C VAL A 382 10.60 1.91 7.15
N ASP A 383 11.07 2.47 6.03
CA ASP A 383 12.16 3.45 5.96
C ASP A 383 11.77 4.68 5.13
N PRO A 384 10.74 5.45 5.53
CA PRO A 384 10.18 6.53 4.71
C PRO A 384 11.17 7.67 4.42
N PHE A 385 12.25 7.81 5.20
CA PHE A 385 13.30 8.83 4.97
C PHE A 385 14.56 8.27 4.33
N ASN A 386 14.50 7.01 3.88
CA ASN A 386 15.61 6.29 3.28
C ASN A 386 16.88 6.35 4.16
N LEU A 387 16.73 6.20 5.47
CA LEU A 387 17.82 6.23 6.45
C LEU A 387 18.79 5.05 6.27
N THR A 388 18.29 3.91 5.78
CA THR A 388 19.06 2.67 5.61
C THR A 388 19.20 2.26 4.14
N GLY A 389 18.77 3.10 3.19
CA GLY A 389 18.75 2.74 1.75
C GLY A 389 17.58 1.82 1.35
N ASN A 390 16.65 1.53 2.26
CA ASN A 390 15.59 0.54 2.10
C ASN A 390 14.19 1.14 1.97
N ALA A 391 14.07 2.42 1.56
CA ALA A 391 12.77 3.08 1.42
C ALA A 391 11.79 2.31 0.50
N LEU A 392 12.29 1.63 -0.53
CA LEU A 392 11.48 0.90 -1.52
C LEU A 392 11.40 -0.61 -1.24
N ARG A 393 11.63 -1.05 0.01
CA ARG A 393 11.69 -2.47 0.38
C ARG A 393 10.42 -3.25 0.01
N HIS A 394 9.24 -2.64 0.15
CA HIS A 394 7.96 -3.26 -0.21
C HIS A 394 7.58 -3.11 -1.68
N GLU A 395 8.27 -2.22 -2.38
CA GLU A 395 8.02 -1.82 -3.77
C GLU A 395 8.84 -2.69 -4.73
N ARG A 396 10.03 -3.13 -4.32
CA ARG A 396 10.94 -4.00 -5.10
C ARG A 396 10.69 -5.49 -4.84
N LYS A 397 10.99 -6.31 -5.86
CA LYS A 397 11.00 -7.78 -5.75
C LYS A 397 11.78 -8.26 -4.54
N THR A 398 11.24 -9.26 -3.85
CA THR A 398 11.89 -9.88 -2.70
C THR A 398 13.26 -10.44 -3.09
N ASN A 399 14.29 -10.05 -2.34
CA ASN A 399 15.62 -10.65 -2.45
C ASN A 399 16.10 -11.07 -1.04
N PHE A 400 15.97 -12.36 -0.74
CA PHE A 400 16.32 -12.91 0.57
C PHE A 400 17.81 -12.83 0.91
N ASP A 401 18.69 -12.72 -0.09
CA ASP A 401 20.14 -12.59 0.14
C ASP A 401 20.49 -11.24 0.80
N THR A 402 19.66 -10.23 0.61
CA THR A 402 19.89 -8.85 1.12
C THR A 402 19.06 -8.51 2.36
N PHE A 403 18.30 -9.47 2.89
CA PHE A 403 17.36 -9.21 3.98
C PHE A 403 18.04 -8.85 5.31
N THR A 404 19.34 -9.11 5.45
CA THR A 404 20.14 -8.90 6.68
C THR A 404 20.92 -7.59 6.74
N ASP A 405 21.03 -6.82 5.66
CA ASP A 405 22.16 -5.89 5.53
C ASP A 405 22.04 -4.59 6.34
N VAL A 406 20.87 -3.93 6.42
CA VAL A 406 20.62 -2.86 7.42
C VAL A 406 19.09 -2.79 7.65
N GLN A 407 18.63 -3.01 8.88
CA GLN A 407 17.19 -3.04 9.16
C GLN A 407 16.59 -1.62 9.24
N PRO A 408 15.46 -1.35 8.55
CA PRO A 408 14.70 -0.13 8.73
C PRO A 408 14.38 0.12 10.22
N PRO A 409 14.48 1.37 10.71
CA PRO A 409 14.24 1.68 12.11
C PRO A 409 12.74 1.72 12.47
N GLY A 410 11.85 1.82 11.47
CA GLY A 410 10.41 1.97 11.66
C GLY A 410 9.63 0.67 11.43
N ARG A 411 8.46 0.57 12.07
CA ARG A 411 7.46 -0.48 11.80
C ARG A 411 6.05 0.10 11.78
N VAL A 412 5.21 -0.46 10.91
CA VAL A 412 3.78 -0.15 10.80
C VAL A 412 2.98 -1.42 11.03
N SER A 413 1.87 -1.32 11.76
CA SER A 413 0.95 -2.44 11.97
C SER A 413 0.36 -2.91 10.63
N MET A 414 0.46 -4.20 10.36
CA MET A 414 -0.01 -4.85 9.12
C MET A 414 -0.22 -6.34 9.40
N SER A 415 -1.36 -6.66 10.01
CA SER A 415 -1.64 -7.99 10.54
C SER A 415 -2.41 -8.92 9.59
N VAL A 416 -3.00 -8.36 8.54
CA VAL A 416 -3.80 -9.11 7.56
C VAL A 416 -3.02 -9.13 6.23
N PRO A 417 -2.69 -10.31 5.69
CA PRO A 417 -2.22 -10.48 4.33
C PRO A 417 -3.17 -9.85 3.30
N ILE A 418 -2.63 -8.99 2.44
CA ILE A 418 -3.35 -8.42 1.29
C ILE A 418 -2.68 -8.94 0.02
N THR A 419 -3.15 -10.08 -0.44
CA THR A 419 -2.51 -10.88 -1.50
C THR A 419 -3.51 -11.16 -2.63
N LEU A 420 -3.02 -11.24 -3.87
CA LEU A 420 -3.80 -11.64 -5.03
C LEU A 420 -3.35 -13.04 -5.48
N SER A 421 -4.28 -13.98 -5.63
CA SER A 421 -3.95 -15.34 -6.09
C SER A 421 -4.08 -15.47 -7.60
N CYS A 422 -3.32 -16.39 -8.21
CA CYS A 422 -3.45 -16.71 -9.63
C CYS A 422 -3.18 -18.18 -9.94
N THR A 423 -3.64 -18.62 -11.11
CA THR A 423 -3.51 -19.99 -11.63
C THR A 423 -2.23 -20.17 -12.45
N ASP A 424 -1.86 -21.42 -12.75
CA ASP A 424 -0.76 -21.72 -13.67
C ASP A 424 -0.95 -21.06 -15.04
N TYR A 425 -2.17 -21.05 -15.56
CA TYR A 425 -2.53 -20.37 -16.81
C TYR A 425 -2.17 -18.88 -16.79
N THR A 426 -2.48 -18.21 -15.67
CA THR A 426 -2.17 -16.79 -15.51
C THR A 426 -0.67 -16.58 -15.34
N LYS A 427 -0.01 -17.39 -14.52
CA LYS A 427 1.45 -17.36 -14.32
C LYS A 427 2.21 -17.52 -15.64
N ASP A 428 1.87 -18.53 -16.43
CA ASP A 428 2.49 -18.80 -17.72
C ASP A 428 2.32 -17.62 -18.70
N ALA A 429 1.14 -16.99 -18.72
CA ALA A 429 0.87 -15.81 -19.54
C ALA A 429 1.72 -14.60 -19.13
N ILE A 430 2.00 -14.44 -17.84
CA ILE A 430 2.86 -13.38 -17.30
C ILE A 430 4.34 -13.67 -17.64
N GLU A 431 4.80 -14.89 -17.40
CA GLU A 431 6.19 -15.31 -17.64
C GLU A 431 6.55 -15.31 -19.14
N ALA A 432 5.59 -15.61 -20.02
CA ALA A 432 5.78 -15.54 -21.47
C ALA A 432 5.84 -14.10 -22.00
N SER A 433 5.36 -13.12 -21.23
CA SER A 433 5.34 -11.73 -21.65
C SER A 433 6.68 -11.05 -21.33
N PRO A 434 7.28 -10.31 -22.28
CA PRO A 434 8.47 -9.51 -22.00
C PRO A 434 8.14 -8.24 -21.20
N LYS A 435 6.85 -7.95 -20.95
CA LYS A 435 6.40 -6.75 -20.25
C LYS A 435 6.54 -6.97 -18.73
N LYS A 436 7.11 -6.00 -18.02
CA LYS A 436 7.18 -5.97 -16.55
C LYS A 436 5.91 -5.40 -15.91
N ALA A 437 4.74 -5.74 -16.45
CA ALA A 437 3.46 -5.25 -15.97
C ALA A 437 2.31 -6.16 -16.44
N VAL A 438 1.24 -6.19 -15.66
CA VAL A 438 -0.01 -6.92 -15.98
C VAL A 438 -1.21 -6.00 -15.75
N ALA A 439 -2.30 -6.24 -16.46
CA ALA A 439 -3.56 -5.54 -16.27
C ALA A 439 -4.49 -6.35 -15.36
N LEU A 440 -5.08 -5.71 -14.36
CA LEU A 440 -6.07 -6.32 -13.46
C LEU A 440 -7.47 -6.13 -14.05
N VAL A 441 -8.18 -7.24 -14.28
CA VAL A 441 -9.46 -7.27 -15.00
C VAL A 441 -10.53 -7.90 -14.12
N THR A 442 -11.68 -7.24 -13.99
CA THR A 442 -12.82 -7.73 -13.20
C THR A 442 -13.49 -8.92 -13.88
N GLN A 443 -14.39 -9.61 -13.16
CA GLN A 443 -15.21 -10.70 -13.72
C GLN A 443 -16.12 -10.24 -14.89
N MET A 444 -16.37 -8.93 -15.01
CA MET A 444 -17.14 -8.31 -16.09
C MET A 444 -16.27 -7.81 -17.26
N GLY A 445 -14.96 -8.11 -17.26
CA GLY A 445 -14.05 -7.71 -18.34
C GLY A 445 -13.53 -6.28 -18.27
N GLU A 446 -13.85 -5.52 -17.20
CA GLU A 446 -13.34 -4.16 -17.04
C GLU A 446 -11.91 -4.16 -16.53
N THR A 447 -11.01 -3.44 -17.21
CA THR A 447 -9.65 -3.23 -16.74
C THR A 447 -9.61 -2.06 -15.76
N VAL A 448 -9.26 -2.33 -14.50
CA VAL A 448 -9.34 -1.33 -13.41
C VAL A 448 -7.98 -0.83 -12.92
N ALA A 449 -6.92 -1.62 -13.13
CA ALA A 449 -5.58 -1.27 -12.65
C ALA A 449 -4.48 -1.93 -13.47
N ILE A 450 -3.25 -1.42 -13.32
CA ILE A 450 -2.02 -2.07 -13.78
C ILE A 450 -1.21 -2.46 -12.54
N LEU A 451 -0.68 -3.69 -12.52
CA LEU A 451 0.28 -4.14 -11.53
C LEU A 451 1.69 -4.15 -12.13
N ARG A 452 2.61 -3.37 -11.56
CA ARG A 452 3.98 -3.16 -12.03
C ARG A 452 4.97 -4.10 -11.35
N ASP A 453 5.94 -4.53 -12.14
CA ASP A 453 7.03 -5.42 -11.77
C ASP A 453 6.57 -6.63 -10.92
N PRO A 454 5.64 -7.44 -11.44
CA PRO A 454 5.04 -8.51 -10.67
C PRO A 454 6.06 -9.55 -10.21
N GLU A 455 5.87 -10.04 -8.99
CA GLU A 455 6.56 -11.17 -8.37
C GLU A 455 5.55 -12.26 -8.10
N ILE A 456 5.81 -13.46 -8.63
CA ILE A 456 4.95 -14.62 -8.47
C ILE A 456 5.66 -15.60 -7.54
N TYR A 457 4.96 -16.05 -6.50
CA TYR A 457 5.48 -16.96 -5.48
C TYR A 457 4.38 -17.91 -4.97
N GLU A 458 4.74 -18.95 -4.22
CA GLU A 458 3.80 -20.00 -3.82
C GLU A 458 2.70 -19.48 -2.87
N ASN A 459 1.44 -19.88 -3.13
CA ASN A 459 0.33 -19.65 -2.21
C ASN A 459 0.31 -20.72 -1.13
N ARG A 460 1.07 -20.52 -0.05
CA ARG A 460 1.17 -21.43 1.11
C ARG A 460 -0.10 -21.34 1.98
N LYS A 461 -1.25 -21.72 1.41
CA LYS A 461 -2.61 -21.53 1.96
C LYS A 461 -2.74 -21.97 3.41
N GLU A 462 -2.30 -23.18 3.74
CA GLU A 462 -2.41 -23.72 5.10
C GLU A 462 -1.59 -22.90 6.12
N GLU A 463 -0.40 -22.43 5.73
CA GLU A 463 0.42 -21.55 6.58
C GLU A 463 -0.26 -20.20 6.79
N ILE A 464 -0.76 -19.58 5.72
CA ILE A 464 -1.50 -18.30 5.78
C ILE A 464 -2.70 -18.44 6.71
N VAL A 465 -3.50 -19.50 6.53
CA VAL A 465 -4.68 -19.77 7.36
C VAL A 465 -4.29 -19.95 8.83
N THR A 466 -3.32 -20.83 9.10
CA THR A 466 -2.91 -21.14 10.47
C THR A 466 -2.37 -19.91 11.21
N ARG A 467 -1.57 -19.07 10.53
CA ARG A 467 -0.98 -17.88 11.16
C ARG A 467 -1.95 -16.72 11.30
N MET A 468 -2.83 -16.51 10.31
CA MET A 468 -3.79 -15.40 10.35
C MET A 468 -4.95 -15.67 11.32
N PHE A 469 -5.54 -16.86 11.27
CA PHE A 469 -6.72 -17.22 12.06
C PHE A 469 -6.37 -17.95 13.37
N GLY A 470 -5.19 -18.56 13.48
CA GLY A 470 -4.84 -19.40 14.63
C GLY A 470 -5.56 -20.76 14.66
N VAL A 471 -6.33 -21.09 13.61
CA VAL A 471 -7.11 -22.32 13.48
C VAL A 471 -7.34 -22.64 12.00
N ILE A 472 -7.44 -23.93 11.66
CA ILE A 472 -7.89 -24.40 10.35
C ILE A 472 -9.34 -24.85 10.52
N ASP A 473 -10.28 -24.00 10.09
CA ASP A 473 -11.73 -24.25 10.15
C ASP A 473 -12.29 -24.27 8.71
N PRO A 474 -12.64 -25.45 8.15
CA PRO A 474 -13.24 -25.54 6.82
C PRO A 474 -14.61 -24.85 6.70
N GLY A 475 -15.34 -24.71 7.82
CA GLY A 475 -16.63 -24.01 7.89
C GLY A 475 -16.47 -22.49 7.97
N HIS A 476 -15.25 -21.98 8.17
CA HIS A 476 -15.00 -20.55 8.20
C HIS A 476 -15.09 -19.95 6.79
N PRO A 477 -15.95 -18.94 6.56
CA PRO A 477 -16.32 -18.53 5.20
C PRO A 477 -15.17 -17.82 4.44
N TYR A 478 -14.30 -17.07 5.13
CA TYR A 478 -13.11 -16.48 4.49
C TYR A 478 -11.98 -17.50 4.24
N ILE A 479 -11.78 -18.49 5.12
CA ILE A 479 -10.83 -19.59 4.91
C ILE A 479 -11.20 -20.35 3.63
N LYS A 480 -12.50 -20.61 3.41
CA LYS A 480 -12.99 -21.19 2.16
C LYS A 480 -12.53 -20.40 0.93
N LYS A 481 -12.61 -19.06 0.96
CA LYS A 481 -12.13 -18.17 -0.12
C LYS A 481 -10.62 -18.28 -0.36
N ILE A 482 -9.81 -18.45 0.68
CA ILE A 482 -8.36 -18.68 0.52
C ILE A 482 -8.08 -20.02 -0.16
N TYR A 483 -8.84 -21.07 0.19
CA TYR A 483 -8.68 -22.39 -0.43
C TYR A 483 -9.19 -22.45 -1.87
N GLU A 484 -10.21 -21.67 -2.23
CA GLU A 484 -10.70 -21.48 -3.60
C GLU A 484 -9.66 -20.78 -4.51
N GLY A 485 -8.74 -19.99 -3.95
CA GLY A 485 -7.72 -19.26 -4.72
C GLY A 485 -6.72 -20.17 -5.46
N GLY A 486 -5.98 -19.60 -6.42
CA GLY A 486 -4.98 -20.36 -7.18
C GLY A 486 -3.76 -20.81 -6.34
N PRO A 487 -2.89 -21.68 -6.89
CA PRO A 487 -1.67 -22.16 -6.21
C PRO A 487 -0.56 -21.11 -6.10
N TRP A 488 -0.67 -19.98 -6.79
CA TRP A 488 0.32 -18.91 -6.77
C TRP A 488 -0.27 -17.61 -6.19
N LEU A 489 0.59 -16.77 -5.62
CA LEU A 489 0.31 -15.38 -5.28
C LEU A 489 1.10 -14.45 -6.20
N ILE A 490 0.55 -13.28 -6.47
CA ILE A 490 1.19 -12.22 -7.25
C ILE A 490 1.27 -10.94 -6.41
N GLY A 491 2.49 -10.45 -6.21
CA GLY A 491 2.80 -9.17 -5.57
C GLY A 491 3.35 -8.16 -6.59
N GLY A 492 3.19 -6.87 -6.33
CA GLY A 492 3.64 -5.80 -7.24
C GLY A 492 2.97 -4.48 -6.91
N GLU A 493 3.45 -3.39 -7.52
CA GLU A 493 2.91 -2.04 -7.28
C GLU A 493 1.65 -1.78 -8.12
N VAL A 494 0.62 -1.20 -7.51
CA VAL A 494 -0.65 -0.92 -8.17
C VAL A 494 -0.65 0.50 -8.74
N GLU A 495 -1.11 0.62 -9.98
CA GLU A 495 -1.58 1.87 -10.59
C GLU A 495 -3.09 1.74 -10.87
N LEU A 496 -3.93 2.43 -10.10
CA LEU A 496 -5.38 2.46 -10.31
C LEU A 496 -5.71 3.37 -11.49
N LEU A 497 -6.39 2.85 -12.52
CA LEU A 497 -6.74 3.62 -13.71
C LEU A 497 -7.83 4.66 -13.43
N ASP A 498 -8.73 4.37 -12.50
CA ASP A 498 -9.77 5.29 -12.04
C ASP A 498 -10.16 4.95 -10.59
N ARG A 499 -10.97 5.82 -9.99
CA ARG A 499 -11.61 5.55 -8.70
C ARG A 499 -12.56 4.37 -8.84
N ILE A 500 -12.42 3.39 -7.95
CA ILE A 500 -13.32 2.25 -7.88
C ILE A 500 -14.70 2.74 -7.44
N LYS A 501 -15.71 2.39 -8.26
CA LYS A 501 -17.13 2.65 -8.01
C LYS A 501 -17.89 1.34 -8.11
N TYR A 502 -18.94 1.22 -7.33
CA TYR A 502 -19.78 0.02 -7.34
C TYR A 502 -21.13 0.25 -8.01
N ASN A 503 -21.54 1.51 -8.22
CA ASN A 503 -22.80 1.89 -8.85
C ASN A 503 -24.05 1.31 -8.15
N ASP A 504 -23.93 1.00 -6.87
CA ASP A 504 -24.97 0.40 -6.02
C ASP A 504 -25.80 1.44 -5.24
N GLY A 505 -25.66 2.71 -5.60
CA GLY A 505 -26.29 3.85 -4.92
C GLY A 505 -25.62 4.27 -3.61
N LEU A 506 -24.48 3.66 -3.22
CA LEU A 506 -23.78 3.97 -1.96
C LEU A 506 -22.42 4.65 -2.13
N ASP A 507 -21.97 4.92 -3.36
CA ASP A 507 -20.63 5.47 -3.65
C ASP A 507 -20.37 6.84 -3.02
N GLU A 508 -21.41 7.63 -2.73
CA GLU A 508 -21.28 8.90 -1.99
C GLU A 508 -20.71 8.72 -0.58
N TRP A 509 -20.91 7.55 0.02
CA TRP A 509 -20.44 7.20 1.36
C TRP A 509 -19.05 6.57 1.34
N ARG A 510 -18.51 6.20 0.18
CA ARG A 510 -17.18 5.58 0.01
C ARG A 510 -16.10 6.64 -0.18
N LYS A 511 -15.72 7.31 0.90
CA LYS A 511 -14.71 8.38 0.87
C LYS A 511 -13.30 7.78 0.93
N THR A 512 -12.36 8.27 0.12
CA THR A 512 -10.94 7.88 0.25
C THR A 512 -10.37 8.34 1.60
N ALA A 513 -9.25 7.76 2.03
CA ALA A 513 -8.59 8.18 3.28
C ALA A 513 -8.26 9.69 3.29
N LYS A 514 -7.85 10.23 2.14
CA LYS A 514 -7.62 11.66 1.95
C LYS A 514 -8.90 12.50 2.06
N GLN A 515 -9.97 12.11 1.36
CA GLN A 515 -11.25 12.82 1.41
C GLN A 515 -11.81 12.86 2.82
N LEU A 516 -11.69 11.76 3.55
CA LEU A 516 -12.13 11.65 4.93
C LEU A 516 -11.32 12.60 5.85
N THR A 517 -10.00 12.64 5.68
CA THR A 517 -9.12 13.56 6.42
C THR A 517 -9.49 15.02 6.14
N ASP A 518 -9.80 15.37 4.88
CA ASP A 518 -10.22 16.72 4.51
C ASP A 518 -11.60 17.09 5.11
N GLU A 519 -12.50 16.12 5.29
CA GLU A 519 -13.77 16.34 5.98
C GLU A 519 -13.61 16.55 7.50
N PHE A 520 -12.69 15.82 8.15
CA PHE A 520 -12.35 16.07 9.55
C PHE A 520 -11.83 17.49 9.76
N LYS A 521 -11.01 17.99 8.82
CA LYS A 521 -10.56 19.40 8.80
C LYS A 521 -11.73 20.36 8.65
N ALA A 522 -12.64 20.10 7.71
CA ALA A 522 -13.81 20.95 7.49
C ALA A 522 -14.71 21.05 8.74
N LYS A 523 -14.77 19.97 9.54
CA LYS A 523 -15.45 19.95 10.84
C LYS A 523 -14.63 20.54 11.99
N ASN A 524 -13.42 21.06 11.74
CA ASN A 524 -12.48 21.58 12.73
C ASN A 524 -12.12 20.57 13.83
N ALA A 525 -12.01 19.28 13.49
CA ALA A 525 -11.70 18.24 14.46
C ALA A 525 -10.31 18.48 15.07
N ASP A 526 -10.23 18.52 16.40
CA ASP A 526 -8.95 18.51 17.12
C ASP A 526 -8.57 17.10 17.61
N VAL A 527 -9.52 16.17 17.52
CA VAL A 527 -9.32 14.72 17.69
C VAL A 527 -10.41 13.96 16.94
N VAL A 528 -10.05 12.82 16.36
CA VAL A 528 -10.99 11.90 15.72
C VAL A 528 -10.98 10.57 16.45
N TYR A 529 -12.17 10.01 16.70
CA TYR A 529 -12.34 8.68 17.27
C TYR A 529 -13.23 7.82 16.37
N ALA A 530 -12.75 6.64 16.00
CA ALA A 530 -13.41 5.76 15.05
C ALA A 530 -14.21 4.66 15.74
N PHE A 531 -15.42 4.42 15.25
CA PHE A 531 -16.28 3.29 15.62
C PHE A 531 -16.49 2.40 14.40
N GLN A 532 -15.81 1.24 14.40
CA GLN A 532 -16.00 0.19 13.41
C GLN A 532 -17.34 -0.53 13.67
N THR A 533 -18.13 -0.74 12.62
CA THR A 533 -19.35 -1.55 12.74
C THR A 533 -19.64 -2.38 11.48
N ARG A 534 -20.12 -3.61 11.70
CA ARG A 534 -20.73 -4.46 10.67
C ARG A 534 -22.22 -4.72 10.91
N ASN A 535 -22.82 -4.07 11.90
CA ASN A 535 -24.18 -4.31 12.35
C ASN A 535 -25.00 -3.00 12.39
N PRO A 536 -26.34 -3.06 12.31
CA PRO A 536 -27.21 -1.92 12.58
C PRO A 536 -26.93 -1.24 13.93
N THR A 537 -27.05 0.09 13.96
CA THR A 537 -26.76 0.90 15.15
C THR A 537 -28.01 1.03 16.01
N HIS A 538 -27.97 0.48 17.23
CA HIS A 538 -29.00 0.69 18.26
C HIS A 538 -28.51 1.69 19.32
N ALA A 539 -29.39 2.08 20.24
CA ALA A 539 -29.10 3.11 21.25
C ALA A 539 -27.95 2.76 22.19
N GLY A 540 -27.59 1.49 22.30
CA GLY A 540 -26.43 1.05 23.07
C GLY A 540 -25.15 1.54 22.39
N HIS A 541 -24.98 1.23 21.10
CA HIS A 541 -23.88 1.76 20.30
C HIS A 541 -23.86 3.30 20.31
N ALA A 542 -25.02 3.95 20.14
CA ALA A 542 -25.12 5.41 20.18
C ALA A 542 -24.68 5.99 21.53
N TYR A 543 -25.07 5.38 22.65
CA TYR A 543 -24.63 5.79 23.98
C TYR A 543 -23.11 5.70 24.11
N LEU A 544 -22.51 4.57 23.69
CA LEU A 544 -21.07 4.37 23.75
C LEU A 544 -20.32 5.43 22.93
N MET A 545 -20.75 5.66 21.68
CA MET A 545 -20.16 6.68 20.80
C MET A 545 -20.27 8.11 21.37
N LYS A 546 -21.40 8.45 22.02
CA LYS A 546 -21.59 9.75 22.67
C LYS A 546 -20.73 9.89 23.94
N SER A 547 -20.68 8.85 24.77
CA SER A 547 -19.86 8.84 26.00
C SER A 547 -18.38 9.01 25.67
N ALA A 548 -17.87 8.31 24.66
CA ALA A 548 -16.49 8.48 24.20
C ALA A 548 -16.16 9.93 23.85
N GLY A 549 -17.02 10.60 23.08
CA GLY A 549 -16.84 12.01 22.74
C GLY A 549 -16.86 12.92 23.97
N GLN A 550 -17.74 12.65 24.95
CA GLN A 550 -17.77 13.39 26.22
C GLN A 550 -16.52 13.18 27.06
N ASP A 551 -15.98 11.96 27.10
CA ASP A 551 -14.76 11.65 27.84
C ASP A 551 -13.53 12.29 27.22
N LEU A 552 -13.47 12.38 25.89
CA LEU A 552 -12.45 13.18 25.19
C LEU A 552 -12.57 14.67 25.55
N LYS A 553 -13.79 15.23 25.64
CA LYS A 553 -13.95 16.60 26.12
C LYS A 553 -13.43 16.81 27.54
N LYS A 554 -13.66 15.85 28.45
CA LYS A 554 -13.10 15.89 29.82
C LYS A 554 -11.57 15.82 29.82
N GLN A 555 -10.95 15.18 28.82
CA GLN A 555 -9.50 15.15 28.63
C GLN A 555 -8.93 16.45 28.03
N GLY A 556 -9.78 17.43 27.69
CA GLY A 556 -9.37 18.76 27.22
C GLY A 556 -9.51 18.98 25.71
N TYR A 557 -9.96 18.00 24.94
CA TYR A 557 -10.29 18.20 23.53
C TYR A 557 -11.54 19.07 23.39
N LYS A 558 -11.48 20.08 22.54
CA LYS A 558 -12.55 21.06 22.31
C LYS A 558 -13.58 20.54 21.32
N ASN A 559 -13.15 19.82 20.28
CA ASN A 559 -14.01 19.41 19.18
C ASN A 559 -13.74 17.96 18.71
N PRO A 560 -14.02 16.96 19.57
CA PRO A 560 -13.93 15.57 19.17
C PRO A 560 -14.98 15.23 18.10
N VAL A 561 -14.54 14.61 17.01
CA VAL A 561 -15.40 14.15 15.90
C VAL A 561 -15.42 12.63 15.85
N LEU A 562 -16.62 12.07 15.84
CA LEU A 562 -16.87 10.65 15.63
C LEU A 562 -16.72 10.31 14.15
N TRP A 563 -15.99 9.24 13.84
CA TRP A 563 -16.14 8.55 12.57
C TRP A 563 -16.96 7.27 12.78
N LEU A 564 -18.20 7.29 12.32
CA LEU A 564 -19.03 6.09 12.18
C LEU A 564 -18.60 5.37 10.91
N SER A 565 -17.96 4.21 11.08
CA SER A 565 -17.27 3.52 9.99
C SER A 565 -17.91 2.16 9.72
N PRO A 566 -19.03 2.09 8.98
CA PRO A 566 -19.58 0.82 8.54
C PRO A 566 -18.64 0.12 7.57
N LEU A 567 -18.42 -1.19 7.77
CA LEU A 567 -17.69 -2.03 6.83
C LEU A 567 -18.50 -2.27 5.56
N GLY A 568 -17.87 -2.12 4.40
CA GLY A 568 -18.50 -2.20 3.08
C GLY A 568 -17.98 -3.28 2.13
N GLY A 569 -16.79 -3.84 2.36
CA GLY A 569 -16.34 -4.97 1.55
C GLY A 569 -17.06 -6.26 1.90
N TRP A 570 -16.63 -7.38 1.31
CA TRP A 570 -17.21 -8.71 1.52
C TRP A 570 -17.55 -9.01 2.99
N THR A 571 -18.76 -9.53 3.21
CA THR A 571 -19.23 -10.09 4.48
C THR A 571 -19.87 -11.45 4.23
N LYS A 572 -19.90 -12.30 5.27
CA LYS A 572 -20.59 -13.60 5.22
C LYS A 572 -22.10 -13.43 5.04
N GLU A 573 -22.76 -14.46 4.51
CA GLU A 573 -24.15 -14.40 4.01
C GLU A 573 -25.21 -14.09 5.07
N ASP A 574 -25.00 -14.46 6.33
CA ASP A 574 -25.97 -14.24 7.41
C ASP A 574 -25.84 -12.86 8.09
N ASP A 575 -24.87 -12.04 7.70
CA ASP A 575 -24.77 -10.64 8.15
C ASP A 575 -25.84 -9.77 7.46
N VAL A 576 -26.26 -8.68 8.13
CA VAL A 576 -27.24 -7.75 7.54
C VAL A 576 -26.60 -7.04 6.34
N PRO A 577 -27.27 -6.99 5.17
CA PRO A 577 -26.73 -6.36 3.95
C PRO A 577 -26.24 -4.93 4.15
N LEU A 578 -25.23 -4.54 3.36
CA LEU A 578 -24.60 -3.23 3.42
C LEU A 578 -25.59 -2.08 3.22
N ASP A 579 -26.44 -2.16 2.20
CA ASP A 579 -27.39 -1.09 1.89
C ASP A 579 -28.40 -0.89 3.02
N VAL A 580 -28.89 -1.98 3.62
CA VAL A 580 -29.76 -1.96 4.81
C VAL A 580 -29.05 -1.25 5.97
N ARG A 581 -27.79 -1.61 6.25
CA ARG A 581 -27.00 -0.98 7.33
C ARG A 581 -26.77 0.51 7.09
N VAL A 582 -26.38 0.90 5.88
CA VAL A 582 -26.08 2.30 5.55
C VAL A 582 -27.35 3.15 5.58
N LYS A 583 -28.47 2.67 5.03
CA LYS A 583 -29.79 3.33 5.13
C LYS A 583 -30.20 3.49 6.60
N GLN A 584 -30.01 2.46 7.42
CA GLN A 584 -30.29 2.50 8.85
C GLN A 584 -29.41 3.52 9.60
N HIS A 585 -28.12 3.58 9.30
CA HIS A 585 -27.19 4.55 9.89
C HIS A 585 -27.50 5.99 9.44
N HIS A 586 -27.93 6.17 8.20
CA HIS A 586 -28.39 7.47 7.72
C HIS A 586 -29.57 7.98 8.56
N GLU A 587 -30.57 7.13 8.86
CA GLU A 587 -31.67 7.51 9.76
C GLU A 587 -31.22 7.78 11.20
N VAL A 588 -30.17 7.09 11.69
CA VAL A 588 -29.54 7.39 12.99
C VAL A 588 -28.93 8.81 13.01
N LEU A 589 -28.31 9.26 11.92
CA LEU A 589 -27.79 10.63 11.79
C LEU A 589 -28.91 11.66 11.64
N ARG A 590 -29.95 11.35 10.84
CA ARG A 590 -31.11 12.24 10.65
C ARG A 590 -31.87 12.48 11.94
N ALA A 591 -31.97 11.46 12.81
CA ALA A 591 -32.58 11.61 14.12
C ALA A 591 -31.80 12.61 15.02
N GLY A 592 -30.51 12.84 14.77
CA GLY A 592 -29.71 13.80 15.52
C GLY A 592 -29.69 13.48 17.01
N THR A 593 -29.70 14.53 17.84
CA THR A 593 -29.80 14.39 19.30
C THR A 593 -31.24 14.30 19.82
N SER A 594 -32.24 14.28 18.93
CA SER A 594 -33.67 14.25 19.32
C SER A 594 -34.12 12.86 19.80
N HIS A 595 -33.37 11.82 19.48
CA HIS A 595 -33.63 10.44 19.88
C HIS A 595 -32.43 9.86 20.65
N PRO A 596 -32.64 9.04 21.71
CA PRO A 596 -31.53 8.43 22.47
C PRO A 596 -30.63 7.54 21.60
N GLY A 597 -31.18 6.92 20.55
CA GLY A 597 -30.44 6.16 19.55
C GLY A 597 -29.83 6.97 18.40
N GLY A 598 -30.03 8.29 18.34
CA GLY A 598 -29.47 9.15 17.30
C GLY A 598 -28.06 9.66 17.60
N LEU A 599 -27.39 10.15 16.56
CA LEU A 599 -26.04 10.74 16.59
C LEU A 599 -26.05 12.16 16.03
N ASP A 600 -25.27 13.06 16.63
CA ASP A 600 -25.13 14.45 16.19
C ASP A 600 -24.40 14.52 14.83
N PRO A 601 -25.06 14.98 13.74
CA PRO A 601 -24.45 15.04 12.41
C PRO A 601 -23.33 16.09 12.31
N ASP A 602 -23.31 17.11 13.16
CA ASP A 602 -22.24 18.10 13.17
C ASP A 602 -20.96 17.51 13.77
N LYS A 603 -21.09 16.57 14.71
CA LYS A 603 -19.98 15.87 15.39
C LYS A 603 -19.70 14.47 14.85
N THR A 604 -20.36 14.07 13.77
CA THR A 604 -20.19 12.73 13.18
C THR A 604 -19.88 12.82 11.69
N VAL A 605 -18.93 12.00 11.25
CA VAL A 605 -18.70 11.67 9.84
C VAL A 605 -19.08 10.21 9.64
N MET A 606 -19.95 9.93 8.68
CA MET A 606 -20.21 8.56 8.23
C MET A 606 -19.48 8.33 6.91
N ALA A 607 -18.71 7.25 6.87
CA ALA A 607 -18.03 6.80 5.66
C ALA A 607 -17.84 5.29 5.68
N ILE A 608 -18.21 4.64 4.58
CA ILE A 608 -18.02 3.21 4.35
C ILE A 608 -16.52 2.92 4.27
N TRP A 609 -16.08 1.92 5.03
CA TRP A 609 -14.73 1.40 4.94
C TRP A 609 -14.70 0.20 3.98
N PRO A 610 -13.90 0.23 2.89
CA PRO A 610 -14.07 -0.70 1.77
C PRO A 610 -13.51 -2.10 1.99
N SER A 611 -12.81 -2.36 3.11
CA SER A 611 -12.18 -3.66 3.35
C SER A 611 -13.17 -4.82 3.41
N PRO A 612 -12.81 -5.99 2.85
CA PRO A 612 -13.43 -7.26 3.22
C PRO A 612 -13.35 -7.50 4.72
N MET A 613 -14.36 -8.16 5.27
CA MET A 613 -14.37 -8.70 6.62
C MET A 613 -13.73 -10.09 6.61
N VAL A 614 -12.61 -10.25 7.31
CA VAL A 614 -11.85 -11.52 7.32
C VAL A 614 -12.40 -12.49 8.36
N TYR A 615 -12.97 -11.99 9.45
CA TYR A 615 -13.36 -12.71 10.67
C TYR A 615 -12.17 -13.36 11.43
N ALA A 616 -11.00 -12.70 11.37
CA ALA A 616 -9.76 -13.16 12.01
C ALA A 616 -9.52 -12.57 13.43
N GLY A 617 -10.57 -12.12 14.11
CA GLY A 617 -10.54 -11.79 15.54
C GLY A 617 -9.40 -10.84 15.96
N PRO A 618 -8.54 -11.22 16.92
CA PRO A 618 -7.42 -10.40 17.38
C PRO A 618 -6.39 -10.02 16.30
N THR A 619 -6.24 -10.83 15.25
CA THR A 619 -5.39 -10.50 14.10
C THR A 619 -6.02 -9.37 13.30
N GLU A 620 -7.31 -9.49 12.97
CA GLU A 620 -8.00 -8.54 12.11
C GLU A 620 -8.27 -7.18 12.78
N VAL A 621 -8.56 -7.17 14.09
CA VAL A 621 -8.86 -5.90 14.80
C VAL A 621 -7.67 -4.92 14.76
N GLN A 622 -6.44 -5.44 14.67
CA GLN A 622 -5.26 -4.61 14.44
C GLN A 622 -5.36 -3.88 13.09
N PHE A 623 -5.71 -4.60 12.02
CA PHE A 623 -5.93 -4.01 10.70
C PHE A 623 -7.11 -3.03 10.67
N HIS A 624 -8.19 -3.32 11.39
CA HIS A 624 -9.33 -2.39 11.54
C HIS A 624 -8.88 -1.06 12.17
N ALA A 625 -8.07 -1.11 13.22
CA ALA A 625 -7.57 0.08 13.91
C ALA A 625 -6.54 0.83 13.06
N LYS A 626 -5.57 0.11 12.47
CA LYS A 626 -4.52 0.71 11.63
C LYS A 626 -5.12 1.43 10.42
N SER A 627 -6.08 0.82 9.72
CA SER A 627 -6.74 1.46 8.58
C SER A 627 -7.44 2.78 8.97
N ARG A 628 -7.93 2.86 10.21
CA ARG A 628 -8.56 4.08 10.75
C ARG A 628 -7.53 5.14 11.11
N ARG A 629 -6.40 4.72 11.68
CA ARG A 629 -5.24 5.60 11.91
C ARG A 629 -4.73 6.20 10.60
N SER A 630 -4.56 5.37 9.55
CA SER A 630 -4.14 5.81 8.22
C SER A 630 -5.02 6.92 7.64
N ALA A 631 -6.32 6.96 8.00
CA ALA A 631 -7.25 7.99 7.58
C ALA A 631 -7.49 9.11 8.62
N GLY A 632 -6.64 9.20 9.66
CA GLY A 632 -6.62 10.32 10.60
C GLY A 632 -7.31 10.11 11.94
N ALA A 633 -7.71 8.88 12.30
CA ALA A 633 -8.27 8.61 13.63
C ALA A 633 -7.19 8.49 14.71
N SER A 634 -7.25 9.34 15.75
CA SER A 634 -6.34 9.29 16.91
C SER A 634 -6.79 8.26 17.96
N TYR A 635 -8.09 7.93 17.98
CA TYR A 635 -8.66 6.94 18.89
C TYR A 635 -9.45 5.87 18.13
N PHE A 636 -9.39 4.63 18.60
CA PHE A 636 -10.19 3.51 18.10
C PHE A 636 -11.05 2.93 19.20
N VAL A 637 -12.32 2.74 18.91
CA VAL A 637 -13.24 2.02 19.79
C VAL A 637 -13.07 0.53 19.60
N VAL A 638 -12.89 -0.21 20.69
CA VAL A 638 -12.84 -1.67 20.67
C VAL A 638 -13.69 -2.28 21.80
N GLY A 639 -14.53 -3.26 21.44
CA GLY A 639 -15.42 -3.99 22.34
C GLY A 639 -14.92 -5.39 22.70
N ARG A 640 -15.82 -6.23 23.21
CA ARG A 640 -15.59 -7.68 23.38
C ARG A 640 -15.72 -8.37 22.03
N ASP A 641 -14.87 -9.37 21.82
CA ASP A 641 -14.80 -10.24 20.63
C ASP A 641 -14.79 -9.46 19.29
N PRO A 642 -13.92 -8.43 19.15
CA PRO A 642 -13.88 -7.66 17.93
C PRO A 642 -13.43 -8.55 16.77
N ALA A 643 -14.12 -8.44 15.64
CA ALA A 643 -13.88 -9.25 14.46
C ALA A 643 -14.02 -10.78 14.64
N GLY A 644 -14.58 -11.24 15.76
CA GLY A 644 -14.84 -12.65 16.00
C GLY A 644 -16.10 -13.20 15.33
N MET A 645 -16.19 -14.52 15.35
CA MET A 645 -17.36 -15.32 15.00
C MET A 645 -17.34 -16.63 15.79
N LYS A 646 -18.44 -17.39 15.73
CA LYS A 646 -18.49 -18.77 16.24
C LYS A 646 -17.69 -19.69 15.34
N GLY A 647 -17.03 -20.70 15.91
CA GLY A 647 -16.34 -21.73 15.14
C GLY A 647 -17.28 -22.82 14.63
N SER A 648 -16.84 -23.56 13.61
CA SER A 648 -17.53 -24.79 13.19
C SER A 648 -17.38 -25.91 14.22
N MET A 649 -18.20 -26.96 14.10
CA MET A 649 -18.05 -28.16 14.94
C MET A 649 -16.73 -28.91 14.71
N GLU A 650 -16.02 -28.65 13.61
CA GLU A 650 -14.67 -29.18 13.40
C GLU A 650 -13.60 -28.38 14.16
N ALA A 651 -13.85 -27.10 14.42
CA ALA A 651 -12.89 -26.18 15.03
C ALA A 651 -13.08 -25.99 16.55
N VAL A 652 -14.30 -26.15 17.07
CA VAL A 652 -14.63 -25.92 18.49
C VAL A 652 -15.30 -27.10 19.17
N ALA A 653 -15.19 -27.17 20.49
CA ALA A 653 -15.73 -28.27 21.29
C ALA A 653 -17.27 -28.25 21.40
N HIS A 654 -17.87 -27.06 21.34
CA HIS A 654 -19.31 -26.88 21.39
C HIS A 654 -19.78 -25.85 20.35
N LYS A 655 -20.95 -26.08 19.74
CA LYS A 655 -21.54 -25.22 18.67
C LYS A 655 -21.77 -23.75 19.05
N ASP A 656 -21.71 -23.44 20.34
CA ASP A 656 -21.93 -22.10 20.87
C ASP A 656 -20.64 -21.41 21.28
N ASP A 657 -19.49 -22.07 21.12
CA ASP A 657 -18.18 -21.52 21.44
C ASP A 657 -17.75 -20.49 20.38
N ASP A 658 -17.22 -19.37 20.87
CA ASP A 658 -16.58 -18.35 20.06
C ASP A 658 -15.20 -18.86 19.58
N LEU A 659 -14.80 -18.53 18.35
CA LEU A 659 -13.52 -18.94 17.80
C LEU A 659 -12.33 -18.30 18.54
N TYR A 660 -12.56 -17.13 19.13
CA TYR A 660 -11.57 -16.38 19.89
C TYR A 660 -12.08 -16.08 21.30
N ASN A 661 -11.15 -15.95 22.24
CA ASN A 661 -11.48 -15.40 23.54
C ASN A 661 -11.89 -13.92 23.37
N GLY A 662 -13.07 -13.56 23.89
CA GLY A 662 -13.64 -12.24 23.68
C GLY A 662 -12.83 -11.06 24.23
N ASP A 663 -11.81 -11.27 25.07
CA ASP A 663 -10.96 -10.18 25.56
C ASP A 663 -9.66 -10.02 24.77
N HIS A 664 -9.25 -11.03 23.99
CA HIS A 664 -7.94 -11.05 23.32
C HIS A 664 -7.77 -9.89 22.34
N GLY A 665 -8.80 -9.54 21.57
CA GLY A 665 -8.70 -8.44 20.62
C GLY A 665 -8.34 -7.11 21.27
N ARG A 666 -8.82 -6.84 22.50
CA ARG A 666 -8.48 -5.62 23.24
C ARG A 666 -7.03 -5.61 23.71
N TYR A 667 -6.57 -6.73 24.27
CA TYR A 667 -5.21 -6.84 24.80
C TYR A 667 -4.16 -6.84 23.69
N VAL A 668 -4.39 -7.60 22.63
CA VAL A 668 -3.49 -7.65 21.47
C VAL A 668 -3.36 -6.27 20.84
N LEU A 669 -4.48 -5.56 20.67
CA LEU A 669 -4.45 -4.23 20.05
C LEU A 669 -3.67 -3.20 20.87
N GLN A 670 -3.73 -3.26 22.22
CA GLN A 670 -2.94 -2.39 23.10
C GLN A 670 -1.43 -2.63 23.02
N MET A 671 -1.02 -3.82 22.56
CA MET A 671 0.38 -4.23 22.43
C MET A 671 0.81 -4.36 20.95
N SER A 672 -0.04 -3.94 20.01
CA SER A 672 0.19 -4.16 18.58
C SER A 672 1.42 -3.37 18.10
N PRO A 673 2.39 -4.02 17.45
CA PRO A 673 3.57 -3.34 16.92
C PRO A 673 3.15 -2.36 15.80
N GLY A 674 3.70 -1.15 15.82
CA GLY A 674 3.53 -0.18 14.75
C GLY A 674 2.17 0.54 14.70
N ILE A 675 1.30 0.39 15.71
CA ILE A 675 0.03 1.15 15.84
C ILE A 675 0.25 2.61 16.31
N GLY A 676 1.49 2.95 16.69
CA GLY A 676 1.91 4.31 17.05
C GLY A 676 1.16 4.87 18.25
N ASP A 677 0.85 6.17 18.20
CA ASP A 677 0.20 6.90 19.29
C ASP A 677 -1.34 6.75 19.33
N MET A 678 -1.90 5.84 18.52
CA MET A 678 -3.35 5.61 18.51
C MET A 678 -3.80 5.05 19.86
N LYS A 679 -4.84 5.64 20.44
CA LYS A 679 -5.37 5.27 21.76
C LYS A 679 -6.64 4.44 21.64
N MET A 680 -6.79 3.47 22.52
CA MET A 680 -7.96 2.59 22.52
C MET A 680 -9.01 3.07 23.52
N LEU A 681 -10.27 3.10 23.10
CA LEU A 681 -11.42 3.36 23.95
C LEU A 681 -12.16 2.04 24.18
N SER A 682 -12.02 1.52 25.39
CA SER A 682 -12.75 0.33 25.83
C SER A 682 -14.07 0.74 26.47
N PHE A 683 -15.15 0.04 26.13
CA PHE A 683 -16.45 0.28 26.73
C PHE A 683 -16.82 -0.71 27.81
N VAL A 684 -17.56 -0.19 28.78
CA VAL A 684 -18.30 -0.95 29.79
C VAL A 684 -19.64 -1.38 29.22
N LYS A 685 -20.16 -2.52 29.69
CA LYS A 685 -21.44 -3.06 29.25
C LYS A 685 -22.58 -2.11 29.64
N VAL A 686 -23.46 -1.79 28.68
CA VAL A 686 -24.66 -0.97 28.88
C VAL A 686 -25.93 -1.83 28.73
N MET A 687 -27.00 -1.45 29.43
CA MET A 687 -28.29 -2.15 29.42
C MET A 687 -29.43 -1.14 29.23
N TYR A 688 -30.60 -1.62 28.79
CA TYR A 688 -31.78 -0.78 28.62
C TYR A 688 -32.45 -0.56 29.98
N ASP A 689 -32.55 0.68 30.42
CA ASP A 689 -33.23 1.07 31.67
C ASP A 689 -34.69 1.40 31.39
N VAL A 690 -35.60 0.57 31.91
CA VAL A 690 -37.05 0.71 31.67
C VAL A 690 -37.63 1.98 32.29
N LYS A 691 -36.99 2.57 33.31
CA LYS A 691 -37.46 3.81 33.94
C LYS A 691 -37.14 5.04 33.09
N SER A 692 -35.98 5.04 32.45
CA SER A 692 -35.53 6.17 31.62
C SER A 692 -35.82 6.00 30.13
N ASN A 693 -36.30 4.82 29.71
CA ASN A 693 -36.47 4.42 28.31
C ASN A 693 -35.21 4.69 27.47
N SER A 694 -34.05 4.36 28.04
CA SER A 694 -32.76 4.67 27.43
C SER A 694 -31.69 3.63 27.81
N MET A 695 -30.62 3.58 27.02
CA MET A 695 -29.46 2.74 27.30
C MET A 695 -28.52 3.47 28.26
N THR A 696 -28.13 2.83 29.35
CA THR A 696 -27.21 3.39 30.35
C THR A 696 -26.39 2.29 31.04
N LEU A 697 -25.49 2.68 31.94
CA LEU A 697 -24.78 1.75 32.81
C LEU A 697 -25.76 1.08 33.79
N PRO A 698 -25.70 -0.24 33.97
CA PRO A 698 -26.53 -0.92 34.94
C PRO A 698 -26.24 -0.42 36.35
N ASP A 699 -27.30 -0.18 37.12
CA ASP A 699 -27.23 0.18 38.53
C ASP A 699 -27.52 -1.07 39.36
N GLU A 700 -26.48 -1.56 40.06
CA GLU A 700 -26.52 -2.80 40.83
C GLU A 700 -27.63 -2.80 41.91
N SER A 701 -28.05 -1.61 42.37
CA SER A 701 -29.09 -1.48 43.40
C SER A 701 -30.52 -1.69 42.89
N ARG A 702 -30.72 -1.73 41.58
CA ARG A 702 -32.04 -1.83 40.91
C ARG A 702 -31.97 -2.61 39.61
N MET A 703 -31.21 -3.72 39.61
CA MET A 703 -30.94 -4.53 38.41
C MET A 703 -32.19 -5.06 37.72
N GLU A 704 -33.29 -5.21 38.44
CA GLU A 704 -34.61 -5.59 37.93
C GLU A 704 -35.19 -4.59 36.91
N ASP A 705 -34.74 -3.33 36.93
CA ASP A 705 -35.15 -2.29 35.97
C ASP A 705 -34.36 -2.35 34.65
N PHE A 706 -33.39 -3.27 34.53
CA PHE A 706 -32.49 -3.33 33.37
C PHE A 706 -32.71 -4.55 32.49
N ILE A 707 -32.90 -4.32 31.20
CA ILE A 707 -33.11 -5.36 30.20
C ILE A 707 -31.87 -5.48 29.30
N SER A 708 -31.37 -6.72 29.15
CA SER A 708 -30.35 -7.06 28.15
C SER A 708 -31.01 -7.42 26.83
N ILE A 709 -30.69 -6.68 25.77
CA ILE A 709 -31.15 -6.96 24.40
C ILE A 709 -29.93 -7.33 23.57
N SER A 710 -29.73 -8.63 23.35
CA SER A 710 -28.62 -9.14 22.51
C SER A 710 -28.93 -8.96 21.03
N GLY A 711 -27.90 -9.01 20.17
CA GLY A 711 -28.07 -9.00 18.72
C GLY A 711 -29.00 -10.12 18.23
N THR A 712 -28.89 -11.33 18.78
CA THR A 712 -29.81 -12.44 18.47
C THR A 712 -31.24 -12.11 18.85
N LYS A 713 -31.47 -11.54 20.05
CA LYS A 713 -32.81 -11.13 20.50
C LYS A 713 -33.40 -10.06 19.56
N MET A 714 -32.61 -9.06 19.19
CA MET A 714 -32.99 -8.01 18.24
C MET A 714 -33.39 -8.60 16.89
N ARG A 715 -32.60 -9.51 16.32
CA ARG A 715 -32.91 -10.13 15.03
C ARG A 715 -34.18 -10.96 15.07
N THR A 716 -34.42 -11.70 16.16
CA THR A 716 -35.68 -12.45 16.33
C THR A 716 -36.88 -11.52 16.38
N LEU A 717 -36.80 -10.43 17.16
CA LEU A 717 -37.85 -9.41 17.21
C LEU A 717 -38.10 -8.77 15.84
N ALA A 718 -37.04 -8.46 15.09
CA ALA A 718 -37.20 -7.86 13.77
C ALA A 718 -37.83 -8.81 12.75
N ARG A 719 -37.48 -10.11 12.79
CA ARG A 719 -38.14 -11.17 12.01
C ARG A 719 -39.61 -11.36 12.37
N GLN A 720 -39.96 -11.18 13.64
CA GLN A 720 -41.34 -11.24 14.12
C GLN A 720 -42.11 -9.94 13.91
N GLN A 721 -41.51 -8.94 13.24
CA GLN A 721 -42.09 -7.62 13.02
C GLN A 721 -42.56 -6.95 14.32
N ALA A 722 -41.74 -7.05 15.38
CA ALA A 722 -42.07 -6.52 16.69
C ALA A 722 -42.45 -5.04 16.63
N VAL A 723 -43.55 -4.70 17.31
CA VAL A 723 -44.09 -3.34 17.40
C VAL A 723 -43.53 -2.61 18.64
N PRO A 724 -43.65 -1.28 18.75
CA PRO A 724 -43.26 -0.58 19.97
C PRO A 724 -43.95 -1.15 21.22
N CYS A 725 -43.18 -1.34 22.30
CA CYS A 725 -43.74 -1.83 23.56
C CYS A 725 -44.78 -0.86 24.15
N PRO A 726 -45.74 -1.39 24.95
CA PRO A 726 -46.65 -0.56 25.75
C PRO A 726 -45.88 0.27 26.79
N ASP A 727 -46.56 1.22 27.43
CA ASP A 727 -45.96 2.15 28.41
C ASP A 727 -45.18 1.44 29.54
N VAL A 728 -45.64 0.25 29.93
CA VAL A 728 -44.91 -0.64 30.85
C VAL A 728 -44.14 -1.66 30.03
N VAL A 729 -42.82 -1.52 29.97
CA VAL A 729 -41.95 -2.41 29.20
C VAL A 729 -41.93 -3.81 29.83
N PRO A 730 -42.32 -4.88 29.10
CA PRO A 730 -42.33 -6.23 29.65
C PRO A 730 -40.91 -6.81 29.75
N THR A 731 -40.69 -7.70 30.72
CA THR A 731 -39.40 -8.38 30.89
C THR A 731 -39.13 -9.38 29.77
N ASP A 732 -40.17 -10.08 29.30
CA ASP A 732 -40.11 -10.99 28.16
C ASP A 732 -40.54 -10.32 26.84
N LEU A 733 -39.61 -9.54 26.28
CA LEU A 733 -39.82 -8.87 25.00
C LEU A 733 -40.15 -9.82 23.83
N LEU A 734 -39.66 -11.07 23.86
CA LEU A 734 -39.91 -12.03 22.77
C LEU A 734 -41.31 -12.62 22.86
N GLY A 735 -41.78 -12.95 24.07
CA GLY A 735 -43.14 -13.41 24.30
C GLY A 735 -44.19 -12.37 23.92
N GLU A 736 -43.92 -11.10 24.24
CA GLU A 736 -44.82 -9.97 23.94
C GLU A 736 -44.60 -9.37 22.54
N ASN A 737 -43.62 -9.87 21.77
CA ASN A 737 -43.23 -9.41 20.44
C ASN A 737 -43.16 -7.87 20.32
N CYS A 738 -42.42 -7.23 21.24
CA CYS A 738 -42.30 -5.78 21.26
C CYS A 738 -40.85 -5.28 21.40
N VAL A 739 -40.58 -4.11 20.84
CA VAL A 739 -39.30 -3.40 20.96
C VAL A 739 -39.46 -2.17 21.87
N PRO A 740 -38.64 -2.00 22.92
CA PRO A 740 -38.77 -0.87 23.81
C PRO A 740 -38.54 0.48 23.11
N ASN A 741 -39.35 1.48 23.47
CA ASN A 741 -39.20 2.84 22.96
C ASN A 741 -37.79 3.38 23.24
N GLY A 742 -37.15 4.03 22.27
CA GLY A 742 -35.79 4.55 22.46
C GLY A 742 -34.66 3.54 22.27
N PHE A 743 -34.94 2.23 22.12
CA PHE A 743 -33.90 1.22 21.86
C PHE A 743 -33.24 1.39 20.47
N MET A 744 -34.02 1.72 19.45
CA MET A 744 -33.55 2.05 18.10
C MET A 744 -34.37 3.20 17.54
N VAL A 745 -33.78 4.00 16.64
CA VAL A 745 -34.54 5.04 15.92
C VAL A 745 -35.68 4.37 15.13
N PRO A 746 -36.94 4.84 15.24
CA PRO A 746 -38.10 4.15 14.66
C PRO A 746 -37.95 3.82 13.16
N LYS A 747 -37.61 4.80 12.31
CA LYS A 747 -37.36 4.55 10.88
C LYS A 747 -36.20 3.59 10.64
N GLY A 748 -35.19 3.61 11.50
CA GLY A 748 -34.09 2.64 11.46
C GLY A 748 -34.54 1.22 11.80
N TRP A 749 -35.50 1.07 12.72
CA TRP A 749 -36.16 -0.21 13.02
C TRP A 749 -36.98 -0.70 11.84
N ASP A 750 -37.78 0.18 11.22
CA ASP A 750 -38.61 -0.12 10.05
C ASP A 750 -37.78 -0.66 8.86
N ILE A 751 -36.59 -0.10 8.63
CA ILE A 751 -35.65 -0.58 7.60
C ILE A 751 -35.18 -2.01 7.91
N VAL A 752 -34.84 -2.29 9.17
CA VAL A 752 -34.34 -3.61 9.59
C VAL A 752 -35.46 -4.65 9.56
N THR A 753 -36.69 -4.29 9.96
CA THR A 753 -37.85 -5.19 9.87
C THR A 753 -38.27 -5.43 8.43
N ASP A 754 -38.23 -4.43 7.54
CA ASP A 754 -38.47 -4.60 6.10
C ASP A 754 -37.49 -5.61 5.48
N TYR A 755 -36.21 -5.52 5.84
CA TYR A 755 -35.21 -6.51 5.43
C TYR A 755 -35.60 -7.92 5.86
N TYR A 756 -35.85 -8.13 7.15
CA TYR A 756 -36.18 -9.48 7.63
C TYR A 756 -37.52 -10.02 7.12
N SER A 757 -38.45 -9.14 6.74
CA SER A 757 -39.74 -9.52 6.16
C SER A 757 -39.64 -9.90 4.68
N ASN A 758 -38.62 -9.39 3.98
CA ASN A 758 -38.42 -9.53 2.54
C ASN A 758 -37.02 -10.10 2.24
N ILE A 759 -36.53 -10.99 3.11
CA ILE A 759 -35.17 -11.50 3.03
C ILE A 759 -34.92 -12.26 1.72
N ASP A 760 -35.94 -12.92 1.18
CA ASP A 760 -35.86 -13.72 -0.06
C ASP A 760 -36.43 -13.01 -1.29
N THR A 761 -37.11 -11.87 -1.15
CA THR A 761 -37.92 -11.26 -2.23
C THR A 761 -37.35 -9.96 -2.79
N LYS A 762 -36.42 -9.32 -2.07
CA LYS A 762 -35.73 -8.11 -2.52
C LYS A 762 -34.27 -8.44 -2.81
N GLU A 763 -33.75 -7.91 -3.92
CA GLU A 763 -32.31 -7.94 -4.20
C GLU A 763 -31.62 -6.93 -3.28
N TRP A 764 -31.10 -7.42 -2.16
CA TRP A 764 -30.29 -6.63 -1.23
C TRP A 764 -28.85 -6.54 -1.72
N VAL A 765 -28.14 -5.47 -1.38
CA VAL A 765 -26.70 -5.36 -1.67
C VAL A 765 -25.95 -5.91 -0.45
N PRO A 766 -25.52 -7.18 -0.44
CA PRO A 766 -24.93 -7.79 0.75
C PRO A 766 -23.67 -7.05 1.18
N TRP A 767 -22.85 -6.66 0.20
CA TRP A 767 -21.61 -5.92 0.31
C TRP A 767 -21.28 -5.27 -1.04
N SER A 768 -20.22 -4.46 -1.10
CA SER A 768 -19.84 -3.68 -2.29
C SER A 768 -19.44 -4.58 -3.46
N ARG A 769 -20.38 -4.82 -4.38
CA ARG A 769 -20.18 -5.52 -5.67
C ARG A 769 -20.48 -4.56 -6.82
N PRO A 770 -19.64 -4.54 -7.86
CA PRO A 770 -19.83 -3.61 -8.97
C PRO A 770 -21.06 -3.98 -9.79
N ILE A 771 -21.95 -3.02 -10.00
CA ILE A 771 -23.01 -3.10 -10.99
C ILE A 771 -22.47 -2.49 -12.28
N VAL A 772 -22.29 -3.34 -13.29
CA VAL A 772 -21.66 -3.00 -14.57
C VAL A 772 -22.68 -3.11 -15.68
N GLU A 773 -22.73 -2.12 -16.56
CA GLU A 773 -23.56 -2.18 -17.75
C GLU A 773 -22.94 -3.16 -18.76
N PRO A 774 -23.73 -4.10 -19.32
CA PRO A 774 -23.20 -5.06 -20.28
C PRO A 774 -22.80 -4.39 -21.59
N ASN A 775 -21.70 -4.82 -22.20
CA ASN A 775 -21.33 -4.41 -23.55
C ASN A 775 -22.20 -5.15 -24.58
N ILE A 776 -23.29 -4.54 -25.04
CA ILE A 776 -24.28 -5.14 -25.95
C ILE A 776 -24.41 -4.35 -27.27
N ASP A 777 -24.89 -5.00 -28.34
CA ASP A 777 -25.35 -4.29 -29.55
C ASP A 777 -26.72 -3.64 -29.30
N ALA A 778 -26.71 -2.48 -28.65
CA ALA A 778 -27.93 -1.79 -28.21
C ALA A 778 -28.91 -1.42 -29.35
N HIS A 779 -28.47 -1.44 -30.62
CA HIS A 779 -29.34 -1.20 -31.78
C HIS A 779 -30.21 -2.40 -32.12
N LYS A 780 -29.72 -3.62 -31.90
CA LYS A 780 -30.40 -4.87 -32.25
C LYS A 780 -30.92 -5.65 -31.04
N THR A 781 -30.33 -5.43 -29.87
CA THR A 781 -30.66 -6.17 -28.64
C THR A 781 -31.12 -5.24 -27.52
N HIS A 782 -31.78 -5.81 -26.53
CA HIS A 782 -32.14 -5.16 -25.28
C HIS A 782 -31.94 -6.14 -24.12
N SER A 783 -31.45 -5.63 -22.99
CA SER A 783 -31.22 -6.42 -21.79
C SER A 783 -32.21 -6.06 -20.67
N THR A 784 -32.51 -7.03 -19.82
CA THR A 784 -33.23 -6.85 -18.55
C THR A 784 -32.50 -7.54 -17.41
N GLY A 785 -32.82 -7.17 -16.16
CA GLY A 785 -32.12 -7.68 -14.97
C GLY A 785 -30.70 -7.13 -14.81
N THR A 786 -29.93 -7.77 -13.94
CA THR A 786 -28.59 -7.31 -13.54
C THR A 786 -27.51 -8.20 -14.14
N PHE A 787 -26.61 -7.64 -14.96
CA PHE A 787 -25.52 -8.38 -15.61
C PHE A 787 -24.64 -9.11 -14.59
N GLY A 788 -24.29 -10.37 -14.87
CA GLY A 788 -23.58 -11.25 -13.93
C GLY A 788 -24.46 -11.86 -12.84
N SER A 789 -25.78 -11.67 -12.88
CA SER A 789 -26.72 -12.29 -11.96
C SER A 789 -27.71 -13.19 -12.69
N ASN A 790 -28.38 -14.06 -11.93
CA ASN A 790 -29.41 -14.97 -12.45
C ASN A 790 -30.64 -14.27 -13.03
N SER A 791 -30.81 -12.96 -12.79
CA SER A 791 -31.92 -12.18 -13.35
C SER A 791 -31.58 -11.60 -14.72
N PHE A 792 -30.32 -11.68 -15.18
CA PHE A 792 -29.91 -11.14 -16.47
C PHE A 792 -30.48 -11.92 -17.65
N GLU A 793 -31.03 -11.17 -18.60
CA GLU A 793 -31.49 -11.70 -19.88
C GLU A 793 -31.21 -10.68 -20.99
N LEU A 794 -30.72 -11.17 -22.13
CA LEU A 794 -30.53 -10.40 -23.35
C LEU A 794 -31.37 -11.00 -24.49
N SER A 795 -32.21 -10.17 -25.10
CA SER A 795 -33.14 -10.58 -26.16
C SER A 795 -33.00 -9.67 -27.39
N GLN A 796 -33.38 -10.18 -28.57
CA GLN A 796 -33.46 -9.35 -29.77
C GLN A 796 -34.60 -8.32 -29.68
N ARG A 797 -34.45 -7.15 -30.31
CA ARG A 797 -35.47 -6.08 -30.31
C ARG A 797 -36.62 -6.36 -31.28
N GLU A 798 -36.37 -7.07 -32.37
CA GLU A 798 -37.43 -7.55 -33.25
C GLU A 798 -38.13 -8.70 -32.53
N GLY A 799 -39.24 -8.40 -31.85
CA GLY A 799 -39.95 -9.35 -30.99
C GLY A 799 -40.28 -10.65 -31.73
N GLY A 800 -39.89 -11.78 -31.14
CA GLY A 800 -40.05 -13.13 -31.72
C GLY A 800 -38.86 -13.63 -32.56
N SER A 801 -37.81 -12.82 -32.76
CA SER A 801 -36.59 -13.25 -33.46
C SER A 801 -35.64 -13.99 -32.51
N SER A 802 -35.31 -15.23 -32.86
CA SER A 802 -34.44 -16.12 -32.10
C SER A 802 -32.95 -15.88 -32.42
N PHE A 803 -32.09 -15.87 -31.40
CA PHE A 803 -30.63 -15.91 -31.63
C PHE A 803 -30.21 -17.20 -32.33
N TRP A 804 -30.85 -18.31 -32.01
CA TRP A 804 -30.48 -19.61 -32.56
C TRP A 804 -31.08 -19.86 -33.95
N HIS A 805 -32.36 -19.58 -34.15
CA HIS A 805 -33.10 -20.01 -35.34
C HIS A 805 -33.21 -18.93 -36.43
N SER A 806 -33.39 -17.65 -36.05
CA SER A 806 -33.78 -16.59 -36.99
C SER A 806 -32.61 -15.96 -37.74
N ILE A 807 -31.38 -16.12 -37.23
CA ILE A 807 -30.17 -15.59 -37.88
C ILE A 807 -29.65 -16.64 -38.88
N PRO A 808 -29.36 -16.26 -40.15
CA PRO A 808 -28.82 -17.20 -41.12
C PRO A 808 -27.46 -17.75 -40.70
N LEU A 809 -27.19 -19.03 -40.96
CA LEU A 809 -25.88 -19.64 -40.70
C LEU A 809 -24.73 -18.92 -41.43
N TYR A 810 -24.90 -18.62 -42.73
CA TYR A 810 -23.89 -17.97 -43.55
C TYR A 810 -24.16 -16.47 -43.71
N HIS A 811 -23.11 -15.67 -43.51
CA HIS A 811 -23.05 -14.30 -43.99
C HIS A 811 -22.83 -14.27 -45.52
N ASP A 812 -21.88 -15.08 -45.99
CA ASP A 812 -21.55 -15.25 -47.41
C ASP A 812 -21.26 -16.74 -47.64
N ALA A 813 -22.24 -17.44 -48.22
CA ALA A 813 -22.16 -18.88 -48.44
C ALA A 813 -21.11 -19.27 -49.51
N GLU A 814 -20.81 -18.37 -50.47
CA GLU A 814 -19.80 -18.64 -51.51
C GLU A 814 -18.39 -18.61 -50.91
N LYS A 815 -18.15 -17.69 -49.97
CA LYS A 815 -16.88 -17.58 -49.24
C LYS A 815 -16.82 -18.43 -47.98
N LYS A 816 -17.88 -19.18 -47.66
CA LYS A 816 -18.03 -19.95 -46.41
C LYS A 816 -17.78 -19.10 -45.15
N MET A 817 -18.21 -17.84 -45.20
CA MET A 817 -18.19 -16.93 -44.05
C MET A 817 -19.45 -17.15 -43.23
N ILE A 818 -19.27 -17.58 -41.98
CA ILE A 818 -20.36 -17.85 -41.04
C ILE A 818 -20.79 -16.56 -40.33
N ASN A 819 -22.03 -16.52 -39.84
CA ASN A 819 -22.43 -15.58 -38.81
C ASN A 819 -22.09 -16.20 -37.44
N PHE A 820 -21.38 -15.45 -36.60
CA PHE A 820 -21.09 -15.81 -35.21
C PHE A 820 -21.91 -14.91 -34.28
N ILE A 821 -22.55 -15.49 -33.27
CA ILE A 821 -23.28 -14.75 -32.23
C ILE A 821 -22.43 -14.75 -30.96
N THR A 822 -22.03 -13.57 -30.51
CA THR A 822 -21.23 -13.45 -29.28
C THR A 822 -22.11 -13.60 -28.04
N GLU A 823 -21.88 -14.64 -27.25
CA GLU A 823 -22.54 -14.84 -25.96
C GLU A 823 -21.70 -14.32 -24.80
N ILE A 824 -20.39 -14.58 -24.83
CA ILE A 824 -19.44 -14.13 -23.82
C ILE A 824 -18.37 -13.29 -24.51
N PRO A 825 -18.39 -11.95 -24.33
CA PRO A 825 -17.33 -11.09 -24.81
C PRO A 825 -15.97 -11.47 -24.23
N MET A 826 -14.91 -11.22 -24.99
CA MET A 826 -13.54 -11.39 -24.52
C MET A 826 -13.32 -10.69 -23.17
N TYR A 827 -12.59 -11.37 -22.28
CA TYR A 827 -12.30 -10.99 -20.90
C TYR A 827 -13.44 -11.07 -19.88
N VAL A 828 -14.68 -11.29 -20.31
CA VAL A 828 -15.80 -11.52 -19.40
C VAL A 828 -15.75 -12.96 -18.89
N THR A 829 -16.00 -13.16 -17.60
CA THR A 829 -16.04 -14.50 -17.01
C THR A 829 -17.43 -14.98 -16.64
N ALA A 830 -18.43 -14.10 -16.66
CA ALA A 830 -19.84 -14.46 -16.55
C ALA A 830 -20.18 -15.45 -17.66
N LYS A 831 -20.55 -16.70 -17.31
CA LYS A 831 -20.94 -17.71 -18.29
C LYS A 831 -22.33 -17.41 -18.80
N MET A 832 -22.41 -16.96 -20.05
CA MET A 832 -23.64 -16.58 -20.72
C MET A 832 -23.89 -17.53 -21.87
N GLU A 833 -25.12 -18.00 -22.00
CA GLU A 833 -25.52 -18.97 -23.01
C GLU A 833 -26.96 -18.71 -23.45
N VAL A 834 -27.27 -19.08 -24.69
CA VAL A 834 -28.62 -19.10 -25.21
C VAL A 834 -29.47 -20.12 -24.43
N ASP A 835 -30.59 -19.66 -23.89
CA ASP A 835 -31.56 -20.53 -23.23
C ASP A 835 -32.46 -21.21 -24.28
N LYS A 836 -32.13 -22.47 -24.61
CA LYS A 836 -32.89 -23.32 -25.56
C LYS A 836 -34.35 -23.51 -25.18
N SER A 837 -34.71 -23.31 -23.91
CA SER A 837 -36.07 -23.50 -23.38
C SER A 837 -36.89 -22.21 -23.28
N ALA A 838 -36.27 -21.05 -23.55
CA ALA A 838 -36.92 -19.75 -23.49
C ALA A 838 -37.38 -19.27 -24.87
N ASP A 839 -38.48 -18.50 -24.87
CA ASP A 839 -38.99 -17.84 -26.08
C ASP A 839 -37.94 -16.88 -26.66
N GLY A 840 -37.76 -16.92 -27.98
CA GLY A 840 -36.69 -16.19 -28.69
C GLY A 840 -35.25 -16.60 -28.34
N ASN A 841 -35.06 -17.68 -27.58
CA ASN A 841 -33.77 -18.23 -27.16
C ASN A 841 -32.82 -17.14 -26.65
N ALA A 842 -33.28 -16.39 -25.64
CA ALA A 842 -32.54 -15.28 -25.06
C ALA A 842 -31.21 -15.75 -24.43
N ILE A 843 -30.18 -14.89 -24.48
CA ILE A 843 -28.90 -15.15 -23.82
C ILE A 843 -29.06 -14.86 -22.33
N ARG A 844 -28.73 -15.82 -21.47
CA ARG A 844 -28.90 -15.76 -20.02
C ARG A 844 -27.65 -16.25 -19.28
N GLN A 845 -27.56 -15.82 -18.03
CA GLN A 845 -26.51 -16.25 -17.10
C GLN A 845 -26.72 -17.70 -16.67
N ASP A 846 -25.71 -18.55 -16.92
CA ASP A 846 -25.69 -19.96 -16.48
C ASP A 846 -25.57 -20.04 -14.94
N LYS A 847 -26.05 -21.16 -14.38
CA LYS A 847 -26.15 -21.40 -12.94
C LYS A 847 -25.33 -22.61 -12.51
N ASN A 848 -24.69 -22.48 -11.35
CA ASN A 848 -24.10 -23.62 -10.65
C ASN A 848 -25.19 -24.53 -10.09
N LYS A 849 -24.81 -25.75 -9.64
CA LYS A 849 -25.72 -26.73 -9.03
C LYS A 849 -26.45 -26.21 -7.79
N ASP A 850 -25.87 -25.23 -7.08
CA ASP A 850 -26.46 -24.57 -5.92
C ASP A 850 -27.39 -23.40 -6.29
N GLY A 851 -27.56 -23.13 -7.59
CA GLY A 851 -28.36 -22.04 -8.11
C GLY A 851 -27.63 -20.69 -8.17
N SER A 852 -26.37 -20.58 -7.75
CA SER A 852 -25.60 -19.34 -7.87
C SER A 852 -25.19 -19.05 -9.32
N PRO A 853 -25.00 -17.77 -9.72
CA PRO A 853 -24.49 -17.44 -11.04
C PRO A 853 -23.11 -18.06 -11.30
N ARG A 854 -22.90 -18.62 -12.50
CA ARG A 854 -21.67 -19.32 -12.87
C ARG A 854 -20.65 -18.42 -13.55
N TYR A 855 -19.39 -18.57 -13.13
CA TYR A 855 -18.26 -17.79 -13.63
C TYR A 855 -17.10 -18.69 -14.00
N TYR A 856 -16.37 -18.34 -15.07
CA TYR A 856 -15.03 -18.89 -15.29
C TYR A 856 -14.07 -18.32 -14.23
N THR A 857 -13.47 -19.21 -13.45
CA THR A 857 -12.59 -18.86 -12.32
C THR A 857 -11.12 -19.19 -12.58
N TYR A 858 -10.83 -19.98 -13.62
CA TYR A 858 -9.47 -20.42 -13.94
C TYR A 858 -8.58 -19.31 -14.51
N GLY A 859 -9.17 -18.29 -15.15
CA GLY A 859 -8.46 -17.15 -15.70
C GLY A 859 -9.37 -16.26 -16.52
N THR A 860 -8.79 -15.33 -17.27
CA THR A 860 -9.52 -14.43 -18.15
C THR A 860 -9.57 -15.00 -19.58
N PRO A 861 -10.76 -15.23 -20.17
CA PRO A 861 -10.88 -15.66 -21.56
C PRO A 861 -10.25 -14.63 -22.50
N PHE A 862 -9.38 -15.07 -23.40
CA PHE A 862 -8.66 -14.21 -24.34
C PHE A 862 -9.20 -14.28 -25.77
N PHE A 863 -10.41 -14.81 -25.90
CA PHE A 863 -11.20 -15.02 -27.10
C PHE A 863 -12.63 -14.57 -26.81
N ASN A 864 -13.41 -14.27 -27.84
CA ASN A 864 -14.87 -14.15 -27.70
C ASN A 864 -15.49 -15.54 -27.84
N TYR A 865 -16.56 -15.82 -27.10
CA TYR A 865 -17.25 -17.10 -27.11
C TYR A 865 -18.71 -16.94 -27.47
N GLY A 866 -19.28 -17.96 -28.10
CA GLY A 866 -20.69 -18.04 -28.41
C GLY A 866 -20.96 -19.13 -29.43
N LEU A 867 -21.94 -18.94 -30.31
CA LEU A 867 -22.45 -20.00 -31.17
C LEU A 867 -22.54 -19.66 -32.66
N ILE A 868 -22.69 -20.69 -33.49
CA ILE A 868 -23.12 -20.61 -34.89
C ILE A 868 -24.63 -20.81 -34.97
N PRO A 869 -25.41 -19.84 -35.47
CA PRO A 869 -26.85 -19.99 -35.56
C PRO A 869 -27.23 -21.07 -36.58
N GLN A 870 -28.41 -21.66 -36.39
CA GLN A 870 -28.92 -22.75 -37.22
C GLN A 870 -28.02 -23.99 -37.25
N THR A 871 -27.32 -24.30 -36.16
CA THR A 871 -26.57 -25.55 -35.97
C THR A 871 -27.02 -26.23 -34.68
N TRP A 872 -26.87 -27.54 -34.58
CA TRP A 872 -27.18 -28.31 -33.38
C TRP A 872 -26.38 -29.62 -33.39
N GLU A 873 -25.74 -29.95 -32.28
CA GLU A 873 -25.03 -31.21 -32.09
C GLU A 873 -25.99 -32.26 -31.54
N ASP A 874 -26.33 -33.26 -32.37
CA ASP A 874 -27.32 -34.28 -32.01
C ASP A 874 -26.72 -35.31 -31.02
N PRO A 875 -27.26 -35.48 -29.80
CA PRO A 875 -26.75 -36.43 -28.82
C PRO A 875 -26.87 -37.90 -29.25
N GLU A 876 -27.67 -38.20 -30.27
CA GLU A 876 -27.81 -39.56 -30.83
C GLU A 876 -26.81 -39.87 -31.95
N VAL A 877 -26.04 -38.86 -32.40
CA VAL A 877 -24.97 -39.03 -33.39
C VAL A 877 -23.65 -39.19 -32.66
N PHE A 878 -23.05 -40.37 -32.80
CA PHE A 878 -21.81 -40.72 -32.11
C PHE A 878 -20.58 -40.48 -32.98
N SER A 879 -19.56 -39.85 -32.40
CA SER A 879 -18.23 -39.70 -32.99
C SER A 879 -17.55 -41.07 -33.20
N ALA A 880 -16.42 -41.07 -33.92
CA ALA A 880 -15.62 -42.29 -34.12
C ALA A 880 -15.14 -42.93 -32.80
N GLU A 881 -15.06 -42.14 -31.73
CA GLU A 881 -14.67 -42.56 -30.39
C GLU A 881 -15.86 -43.02 -29.53
N GLY A 882 -17.09 -42.90 -30.05
CA GLY A 882 -18.32 -43.38 -29.41
C GLY A 882 -19.00 -42.39 -28.47
N ASN A 883 -18.68 -41.09 -28.59
CA ASN A 883 -19.28 -40.01 -27.78
C ASN A 883 -20.40 -39.32 -28.57
N GLY A 884 -21.57 -39.08 -27.96
CA GLY A 884 -22.69 -38.38 -28.61
C GLY A 884 -22.44 -36.87 -28.71
N GLY A 885 -23.18 -36.10 -29.50
CA GLY A 885 -23.12 -34.63 -29.46
C GLY A 885 -23.56 -34.05 -28.10
N ASP A 886 -23.13 -32.82 -27.79
CA ASP A 886 -23.40 -32.13 -26.51
C ASP A 886 -24.82 -31.55 -26.36
N ASN A 887 -25.68 -31.76 -27.37
CA ASN A 887 -27.06 -31.29 -27.40
C ASN A 887 -27.20 -29.75 -27.42
N ASP A 888 -26.16 -29.03 -27.84
CA ASP A 888 -26.13 -27.56 -27.95
C ASP A 888 -25.93 -27.06 -29.39
N PRO A 889 -26.17 -25.77 -29.67
CA PRO A 889 -25.70 -25.14 -30.89
C PRO A 889 -24.17 -25.17 -30.95
N LEU A 890 -23.61 -25.29 -32.15
CA LEU A 890 -22.17 -25.47 -32.33
C LEU A 890 -21.38 -24.28 -31.78
N ASP A 891 -20.48 -24.58 -30.86
CA ASP A 891 -19.72 -23.59 -30.10
C ASP A 891 -18.57 -22.97 -30.91
N VAL A 892 -18.27 -21.70 -30.61
CA VAL A 892 -17.28 -20.90 -31.33
C VAL A 892 -16.34 -20.19 -30.38
N MET A 893 -15.05 -20.30 -30.65
CA MET A 893 -14.00 -19.47 -30.07
C MET A 893 -13.46 -18.52 -31.15
N GLU A 894 -13.91 -17.28 -31.12
CA GLU A 894 -13.41 -16.23 -32.02
C GLU A 894 -12.11 -15.65 -31.44
N VAL A 895 -11.01 -15.82 -32.19
CA VAL A 895 -9.65 -15.51 -31.73
C VAL A 895 -9.20 -14.10 -32.13
N GLY A 896 -10.10 -13.13 -32.19
CA GLY A 896 -9.80 -11.73 -32.48
C GLY A 896 -8.92 -11.07 -31.43
N MET A 897 -8.62 -9.77 -31.57
CA MET A 897 -7.86 -9.00 -30.56
C MET A 897 -8.72 -8.05 -29.73
N THR A 898 -10.03 -8.00 -29.99
CA THR A 898 -10.93 -7.03 -29.38
C THR A 898 -12.18 -7.73 -28.84
N PRO A 899 -12.71 -7.29 -27.70
CA PRO A 899 -14.02 -7.73 -27.24
C PRO A 899 -15.12 -7.36 -28.24
N LEU A 900 -15.96 -8.32 -28.60
CA LEU A 900 -17.16 -8.11 -29.40
C LEU A 900 -18.38 -7.86 -28.48
N PRO A 901 -19.35 -7.02 -28.88
CA PRO A 901 -20.56 -6.82 -28.08
C PRO A 901 -21.38 -8.11 -27.97
N MET A 902 -21.91 -8.38 -26.78
CA MET A 902 -22.81 -9.51 -26.53
C MET A 902 -24.09 -9.39 -27.38
N GLY A 903 -24.52 -10.51 -27.94
CA GLY A 903 -25.63 -10.63 -28.88
C GLY A 903 -25.34 -10.06 -30.27
N SER A 904 -24.11 -9.59 -30.55
CA SER A 904 -23.76 -9.11 -31.89
C SER A 904 -23.65 -10.27 -32.87
N VAL A 905 -24.08 -10.02 -34.11
CA VAL A 905 -23.94 -10.96 -35.25
C VAL A 905 -22.73 -10.54 -36.06
N THR A 906 -21.65 -11.29 -35.95
CA THR A 906 -20.35 -10.95 -36.52
C THR A 906 -19.97 -11.93 -37.63
N PRO A 907 -19.70 -11.46 -38.87
CA PRO A 907 -19.17 -12.32 -39.92
C PRO A 907 -17.77 -12.84 -39.57
N CYS A 908 -17.58 -14.15 -39.65
CA CYS A 908 -16.34 -14.82 -39.27
C CYS A 908 -15.85 -15.81 -40.34
N LYS A 909 -14.53 -15.91 -40.46
CA LYS A 909 -13.83 -16.90 -41.28
C LYS A 909 -13.40 -18.08 -40.42
N VAL A 910 -13.79 -19.29 -40.81
CA VAL A 910 -13.46 -20.54 -40.09
C VAL A 910 -11.99 -20.90 -40.30
N LEU A 911 -11.33 -21.36 -39.24
CA LEU A 911 -9.91 -21.72 -39.23
C LEU A 911 -9.66 -23.21 -38.96
N GLY A 912 -10.58 -23.87 -38.24
CA GLY A 912 -10.50 -25.27 -37.81
C GLY A 912 -11.45 -25.54 -36.64
N SER A 913 -11.43 -26.73 -36.08
CA SER A 913 -12.21 -27.12 -34.87
C SER A 913 -11.31 -27.81 -33.84
N LEU A 914 -11.55 -27.55 -32.56
CA LEU A 914 -11.01 -28.34 -31.44
C LEU A 914 -12.16 -29.14 -30.82
N GLU A 915 -11.99 -30.45 -30.71
CA GLU A 915 -13.01 -31.35 -30.16
C GLU A 915 -12.70 -31.67 -28.70
N LEU A 916 -13.56 -31.20 -27.81
CA LEU A 916 -13.50 -31.43 -26.36
C LEU A 916 -14.37 -32.64 -26.03
N ILE A 917 -13.86 -33.55 -25.20
CA ILE A 917 -14.66 -34.65 -24.66
C ILE A 917 -15.06 -34.30 -23.22
N ASP A 918 -16.36 -34.09 -22.99
CA ASP A 918 -16.91 -33.72 -21.68
C ASP A 918 -17.96 -34.75 -21.25
N ASP A 919 -17.70 -35.49 -20.17
CA ASP A 919 -18.65 -36.45 -19.58
C ASP A 919 -19.27 -37.47 -20.59
N GLY A 920 -18.57 -37.79 -21.69
CA GLY A 920 -19.02 -38.72 -22.74
C GLY A 920 -19.71 -38.05 -23.93
N GLU A 921 -19.73 -36.72 -23.96
CA GLU A 921 -20.23 -35.88 -25.04
C GLU A 921 -19.07 -35.31 -25.85
N THR A 922 -19.28 -35.21 -27.16
CA THR A 922 -18.42 -34.54 -28.13
C THR A 922 -18.90 -33.09 -28.20
N ASP A 923 -18.01 -32.17 -27.88
CA ASP A 923 -18.26 -30.73 -27.87
C ASP A 923 -17.26 -30.06 -28.82
N HIS A 924 -17.75 -29.65 -30.00
CA HIS A 924 -16.92 -29.06 -31.03
C HIS A 924 -16.76 -27.54 -30.83
N LYS A 925 -15.53 -27.10 -30.54
CA LYS A 925 -15.15 -25.68 -30.47
C LYS A 925 -14.60 -25.19 -31.80
N ILE A 926 -15.46 -24.60 -32.63
CA ILE A 926 -15.07 -23.99 -33.90
C ILE A 926 -14.17 -22.78 -33.68
N LEU A 927 -12.99 -22.78 -34.31
CA LEU A 927 -12.06 -21.66 -34.28
C LEU A 927 -12.34 -20.74 -35.46
N CYS A 928 -12.52 -19.45 -35.20
CA CYS A 928 -12.74 -18.47 -36.27
C CYS A 928 -12.07 -17.12 -36.00
N VAL A 929 -11.98 -16.29 -37.03
CA VAL A 929 -11.54 -14.89 -36.93
C VAL A 929 -12.57 -13.96 -37.55
N SER A 930 -12.94 -12.90 -36.83
CA SER A 930 -13.91 -11.90 -37.27
C SER A 930 -13.38 -10.98 -38.36
N GLU A 931 -14.26 -10.58 -39.29
CA GLU A 931 -13.93 -9.65 -40.40
C GLU A 931 -13.37 -8.30 -39.90
N GLY A 932 -13.75 -7.89 -38.68
CA GLY A 932 -13.24 -6.66 -38.04
C GLY A 932 -11.81 -6.76 -37.48
N SER A 933 -11.20 -7.95 -37.43
CA SER A 933 -9.85 -8.11 -36.90
C SER A 933 -8.80 -7.44 -37.81
N LYS A 934 -7.83 -6.73 -37.22
CA LYS A 934 -6.79 -5.97 -37.95
C LYS A 934 -5.92 -6.84 -38.89
N ASP A 935 -5.87 -8.13 -38.63
CA ASP A 935 -5.09 -9.14 -39.35
C ASP A 935 -5.99 -10.20 -40.01
N PHE A 936 -7.29 -9.90 -40.17
CA PHE A 936 -8.25 -10.78 -40.83
C PHE A 936 -7.76 -11.26 -42.21
N ASP A 937 -7.19 -10.37 -43.02
CA ASP A 937 -6.68 -10.69 -44.36
C ASP A 937 -5.44 -11.60 -44.36
N LYS A 938 -4.82 -11.81 -43.21
CA LYS A 938 -3.56 -12.55 -43.06
C LYS A 938 -3.76 -13.94 -42.46
N ILE A 939 -4.89 -14.15 -41.80
CA ILE A 939 -5.24 -15.40 -41.11
C ILE A 939 -6.30 -16.11 -41.95
N HIS A 940 -5.97 -17.31 -42.41
CA HIS A 940 -6.82 -18.15 -43.28
C HIS A 940 -7.05 -19.55 -42.74
N ASP A 941 -6.17 -20.00 -41.85
CA ASP A 941 -6.16 -21.33 -41.24
C ASP A 941 -5.36 -21.27 -39.93
N VAL A 942 -5.29 -22.40 -39.21
CA VAL A 942 -4.51 -22.50 -37.96
C VAL A 942 -3.01 -22.25 -38.18
N ALA A 943 -2.45 -22.64 -39.32
CA ALA A 943 -1.01 -22.47 -39.59
C ALA A 943 -0.64 -20.98 -39.74
N SER A 944 -1.45 -20.22 -40.48
CA SER A 944 -1.30 -18.77 -40.62
C SER A 944 -1.60 -18.04 -39.31
N LEU A 945 -2.58 -18.50 -38.50
CA LEU A 945 -2.79 -17.99 -37.15
C LEU A 945 -1.53 -18.11 -36.28
N GLU A 946 -0.93 -19.30 -36.20
CA GLU A 946 0.30 -19.53 -35.43
C GLU A 946 1.51 -18.77 -35.99
N SER A 947 1.57 -18.54 -37.31
CA SER A 947 2.63 -17.72 -37.91
C SER A 947 2.53 -16.24 -37.52
N TYR A 948 1.31 -15.70 -37.38
CA TYR A 948 1.10 -14.29 -37.04
C TYR A 948 0.97 -14.05 -35.53
N ARG A 949 0.50 -15.07 -34.78
CA ARG A 949 0.21 -15.03 -33.34
C ARG A 949 0.65 -16.33 -32.67
N PRO A 950 1.97 -16.57 -32.57
CA PRO A 950 2.50 -17.84 -32.08
C PRO A 950 2.04 -18.15 -30.65
N GLY A 951 1.67 -19.41 -30.43
CA GLY A 951 1.25 -19.95 -29.13
C GLY A 951 -0.24 -19.80 -28.83
N THR A 952 -1.05 -19.29 -29.76
CA THR A 952 -2.50 -19.09 -29.57
C THR A 952 -3.23 -20.42 -29.39
N ILE A 953 -2.96 -21.42 -30.24
CA ILE A 953 -3.53 -22.77 -30.14
C ILE A 953 -3.08 -23.44 -28.84
N LYS A 954 -1.78 -23.37 -28.50
CA LYS A 954 -1.28 -23.92 -27.24
C LYS A 954 -2.04 -23.33 -26.03
N ARG A 955 -2.31 -22.03 -26.06
CA ARG A 955 -3.04 -21.33 -25.00
C ARG A 955 -4.54 -21.70 -24.98
N LEU A 956 -5.16 -21.91 -26.14
CA LEU A 956 -6.55 -22.38 -26.24
C LEU A 956 -6.71 -23.80 -25.70
N VAL A 957 -5.81 -24.71 -26.08
CA VAL A 957 -5.78 -26.09 -25.58
C VAL A 957 -5.58 -26.11 -24.06
N HIS A 958 -4.64 -25.33 -23.53
CA HIS A 958 -4.46 -25.18 -22.07
C HIS A 958 -5.75 -24.68 -21.41
N TRP A 959 -6.40 -23.64 -21.97
CA TRP A 959 -7.68 -23.17 -21.44
C TRP A 959 -8.73 -24.29 -21.41
N LEU A 960 -9.01 -24.93 -22.55
CA LEU A 960 -10.06 -25.95 -22.68
C LEU A 960 -9.84 -27.16 -21.77
N LYS A 961 -8.58 -27.56 -21.55
CA LYS A 961 -8.25 -28.68 -20.66
C LYS A 961 -8.50 -28.37 -19.18
N TYR A 962 -8.27 -27.14 -18.75
CA TYR A 962 -8.16 -26.82 -17.32
C TYR A 962 -9.22 -25.84 -16.80
N TYR A 963 -10.02 -25.19 -17.64
CA TYR A 963 -10.95 -24.15 -17.18
C TYR A 963 -11.97 -24.62 -16.13
N LYS A 964 -12.29 -25.92 -16.08
CA LYS A 964 -13.21 -26.53 -15.11
C LYS A 964 -12.53 -26.99 -13.81
N THR A 965 -11.18 -26.98 -13.73
CA THR A 965 -10.49 -27.50 -12.54
C THR A 965 -10.67 -26.63 -11.31
N SER A 966 -10.85 -25.32 -11.50
CA SER A 966 -11.19 -24.39 -10.43
C SER A 966 -12.60 -24.63 -9.86
N ASP A 967 -13.48 -25.28 -10.61
CA ASP A 967 -14.80 -25.73 -10.17
C ASP A 967 -14.75 -27.11 -9.48
N GLY A 968 -13.55 -27.65 -9.26
CA GLY A 968 -13.33 -28.98 -8.65
C GLY A 968 -13.55 -30.16 -9.59
N LYS A 969 -13.73 -29.93 -10.90
CA LYS A 969 -13.78 -30.99 -11.92
C LYS A 969 -12.36 -31.44 -12.32
N GLY A 970 -12.28 -32.60 -12.99
CA GLY A 970 -11.03 -33.11 -13.56
C GLY A 970 -10.51 -32.27 -14.73
N VAL A 971 -9.35 -32.69 -15.27
CA VAL A 971 -8.80 -32.13 -16.51
C VAL A 971 -9.59 -32.72 -17.68
N ASN A 972 -10.05 -31.88 -18.61
CA ASN A 972 -10.75 -32.34 -19.79
C ASN A 972 -9.80 -32.98 -20.80
N GLU A 973 -10.33 -33.88 -21.62
CA GLU A 973 -9.62 -34.51 -22.73
C GLU A 973 -10.02 -33.85 -24.05
N LEU A 974 -9.08 -33.76 -24.99
CA LEU A 974 -9.37 -33.34 -26.37
C LEU A 974 -8.98 -34.48 -27.29
N SER A 975 -9.81 -34.74 -28.30
CA SER A 975 -9.51 -35.76 -29.31
C SER A 975 -8.41 -35.28 -30.27
N ASN A 976 -8.11 -36.10 -31.30
CA ASN A 976 -7.14 -35.78 -32.35
C ASN A 976 -5.74 -35.34 -31.85
N ASN A 977 -5.27 -35.88 -30.71
CA ASN A 977 -4.02 -35.49 -30.06
C ASN A 977 -3.89 -33.97 -29.81
N GLU A 978 -4.99 -33.32 -29.39
CA GLU A 978 -5.03 -31.89 -29.05
C GLU A 978 -4.74 -30.96 -30.24
N LYS A 979 -4.87 -31.45 -31.48
CA LYS A 979 -4.64 -30.67 -32.69
C LYS A 979 -5.97 -30.22 -33.31
N PRO A 980 -6.08 -28.96 -33.72
CA PRO A 980 -7.23 -28.52 -34.49
C PRO A 980 -7.36 -29.29 -35.80
N THR A 981 -8.59 -29.49 -36.25
CA THR A 981 -8.90 -29.99 -37.59
C THR A 981 -8.55 -28.97 -38.68
N SER A 982 -8.56 -29.40 -39.93
CA SER A 982 -8.44 -28.49 -41.08
C SER A 982 -9.69 -27.63 -41.27
N VAL A 983 -9.57 -26.55 -42.05
CA VAL A 983 -10.71 -25.67 -42.38
C VAL A 983 -11.85 -26.47 -43.01
N ASN A 984 -11.55 -27.38 -43.94
CA ASN A 984 -12.60 -28.15 -44.63
C ASN A 984 -13.33 -29.09 -43.67
N GLU A 985 -12.61 -29.80 -42.80
CA GLU A 985 -13.22 -30.68 -41.79
C GLU A 985 -14.11 -29.87 -40.83
N ALA A 986 -13.68 -28.67 -40.43
CA ALA A 986 -14.51 -27.79 -39.60
C ALA A 986 -15.77 -27.31 -40.35
N ILE A 987 -15.69 -27.01 -41.64
CA ILE A 987 -16.86 -26.67 -42.45
C ILE A 987 -17.80 -27.87 -42.60
N ASP A 988 -17.26 -29.07 -42.78
CA ASP A 988 -18.06 -30.29 -42.87
C ASP A 988 -18.88 -30.52 -41.57
N ILE A 989 -18.26 -30.31 -40.39
CA ILE A 989 -18.94 -30.36 -39.08
C ILE A 989 -20.08 -29.32 -39.00
N ILE A 990 -19.84 -28.09 -39.48
CA ILE A 990 -20.87 -27.03 -39.49
C ILE A 990 -22.04 -27.40 -40.42
N GLU A 991 -21.77 -27.99 -41.59
CA GLU A 991 -22.80 -28.41 -42.52
C GLU A 991 -23.61 -29.60 -42.00
N GLU A 992 -22.94 -30.54 -41.32
CA GLU A 992 -23.55 -31.71 -40.70
C GLU A 992 -24.48 -31.31 -39.54
N THR A 993 -24.01 -30.49 -38.61
CA THR A 993 -24.80 -29.95 -37.48
C THR A 993 -25.93 -29.02 -37.95
N ASN A 994 -25.77 -28.31 -39.06
CA ASN A 994 -26.90 -27.61 -39.72
C ASN A 994 -27.95 -28.58 -40.26
N GLY A 995 -27.54 -29.73 -40.78
CA GLY A 995 -28.43 -30.82 -41.18
C GLY A 995 -29.24 -31.36 -40.00
N TYR A 996 -28.59 -31.58 -38.85
CA TYR A 996 -29.24 -32.02 -37.62
C TYR A 996 -30.22 -30.98 -37.09
N TRP A 997 -29.83 -29.72 -37.07
CA TRP A 997 -30.73 -28.62 -36.72
C TRP A 997 -31.96 -28.54 -37.62
N LYS A 998 -31.82 -28.73 -38.94
CA LYS A 998 -32.97 -28.79 -39.87
C LYS A 998 -33.91 -29.95 -39.52
N ALA A 999 -33.35 -31.13 -39.26
CA ALA A 999 -34.14 -32.28 -38.86
C ALA A 999 -34.87 -32.05 -37.53
N LEU A 1000 -34.23 -31.37 -36.57
CA LEU A 1000 -34.83 -30.94 -35.31
C LEU A 1000 -35.98 -29.95 -35.52
N CYS A 1001 -35.80 -28.95 -36.40
CA CYS A 1001 -36.86 -28.00 -36.75
C CYS A 1001 -38.08 -28.67 -37.43
N ASP A 1002 -37.85 -29.71 -38.24
CA ASP A 1002 -38.90 -30.48 -38.91
C ASP A 1002 -39.65 -31.42 -37.93
N ASP A 1003 -38.99 -31.88 -36.85
CA ASP A 1003 -39.54 -32.77 -35.82
C ASP A 1003 -39.86 -32.02 -34.51
N LYS A 1004 -40.99 -31.32 -34.51
CA LYS A 1004 -41.43 -30.54 -33.33
C LYS A 1004 -41.74 -31.39 -32.09
N ASP A 1005 -42.07 -32.67 -32.28
CA ASP A 1005 -42.32 -33.58 -31.17
C ASP A 1005 -40.99 -33.88 -30.46
N ARG A 1006 -39.92 -34.17 -31.22
CA ARG A 1006 -38.55 -34.33 -30.69
C ARG A 1006 -38.07 -33.07 -29.97
N GLY A 1007 -38.26 -31.88 -30.57
CA GLY A 1007 -37.94 -30.61 -29.91
C GLY A 1007 -38.66 -30.42 -28.58
N SER A 1008 -39.94 -30.80 -28.52
CA SER A 1008 -40.74 -30.74 -27.28
C SER A 1008 -40.27 -31.74 -26.23
N GLU A 1009 -39.86 -32.94 -26.63
CA GLU A 1009 -39.30 -33.96 -25.73
C GLU A 1009 -37.98 -33.51 -25.10
N LEU A 1010 -37.15 -32.79 -25.87
CA LEU A 1010 -35.90 -32.18 -25.40
C LEU A 1010 -36.14 -30.88 -24.59
N GLY A 1011 -37.37 -30.39 -24.54
CA GLY A 1011 -37.73 -29.15 -23.84
C GLY A 1011 -37.29 -27.87 -24.55
N PHE A 1012 -37.06 -27.95 -25.86
CA PHE A 1012 -36.62 -26.81 -26.67
C PHE A 1012 -37.79 -26.00 -27.20
N VAL A 1013 -37.61 -24.68 -27.23
CA VAL A 1013 -38.49 -23.75 -27.92
C VAL A 1013 -37.91 -23.47 -29.31
N LEU A 1014 -38.59 -23.99 -30.33
CA LEU A 1014 -38.19 -23.94 -31.74
C LEU A 1014 -38.88 -22.80 -32.52
N ASP A 1015 -39.36 -21.77 -31.81
CA ASP A 1015 -39.99 -20.61 -32.42
C ASP A 1015 -38.95 -19.83 -33.24
N GLY A 1016 -39.26 -19.62 -34.53
CA GLY A 1016 -38.33 -19.03 -35.50
C GLY A 1016 -37.60 -20.04 -36.39
N CYS A 1017 -37.81 -21.36 -36.21
CA CYS A 1017 -37.48 -22.36 -37.23
C CYS A 1017 -38.25 -22.06 -38.55
N PRO A 1018 -37.62 -22.26 -39.72
CA PRO A 1018 -38.19 -21.95 -41.04
C PRO A 1018 -39.38 -22.82 -41.46
#